data_AF-A0A972LPK2-F1
#
_entry.id   AF-A0A972LPK2-F1
#
_cell.length_a   1.000
_cell.length_b   1.000
_cell.length_c   1.000
_cell.angle_alpha   90.00
_cell.angle_beta   90.00
_cell.angle_gamma   90.00
#
_symmetry.space_group_name_H-M   'P 1'
#
loop_
_entity.id
_entity.type
_entity.pdbx_description
1 polymer ?
#
loop_
_entity_poly.entity_id
_entity_poly.type
_entity_poly.pdbx_seq_one_letter_code
_entity_poly.pdbx_strand_id
1 'polypeptide(L)'
;MDRSIGMGGESEQQKNKGSRLYEAIRESIKFLDTGEPPRATFLEADTPKFEIAGETLLPGVLSNIDHPKCHLRRYLRKQGAGLLERAAVALGKTLSEEQQTLAAFERDYWLGLAERGQDWEKSEEFFCKQFGSIEKVPYVDLDDLKLTKLTLGEWEEKKLLTLRPNRDGWDGYTECLARGELPRLKQALLLGFVGSNDVDDLNKVKRVTFIGAPRFVDYFSTLFVSEYWRSRCLMFFRLGRYTLEFEINFLSYDPGSVNDLVSDMLATVLWSGRPLRYYSATFYCSLGYVGDKRPEIKGIAPGTKGVAKEYKNTPIGKYAFPKLEPEGIRPYEEYKDDAIKAQVVRYFSPRLREQIFHMGESPESGIKSIEEYSLPHESLDNITLKLIQCDADTQCKPPFDGAEVKDVSLYRHHLKHDLLAFRIEMPVSVNNSWDDPKCADQTNWWHDLFERKQNPECVQLERWLNFTQMVRILYPSFLEQWKEKKICDMQIKDLSSDPPATSFKIEDFNSVITHLLSKFYQDSEDIDRARERLMDESRNDRMFVNVAYALAGPVPSNQWAKQEFNRIHHIALHVDRQKDTSPGEFAYSRQFCQEQQKYQVYRRWEELGSLHGFTDHSHVYMGLSREARERIAPIHVPHIYGRMTVLNLFYQSLFSGYEFKISEATPSSTDKEGSKTPKQELGGSREGKTKHDILGKLRDEFMEFTNRYWFHEVTEQQQGKEIYELQSRAMGFKESHNIVKEEIEKTEDYEKCKVRDRLTCVGLVITFAAVFVGLLSVDAIKEIIGMPVAAYLISLTKQAFLVLRDVLSWFKPAVCSLEPITNALAFMVQFVFSMLLTTTVIFLFIRMLGLGNAKLHYLMRMPGLGNIKLHYLLFLTLYQVIILVCFVVLGLVGFDSKLLIGITTLLFVIVSLAGLILFKKLFLPERCTGLDKRYED
;
A
#
# COMPACT_ATOMS: atom_id res chain seq x y z
N MET A 1 38.94 63.61 -40.41
CA MET A 1 39.91 64.08 -39.42
C MET A 1 40.73 62.89 -38.97
N ASP A 2 41.96 62.88 -39.45
CA ASP A 2 43.12 62.03 -39.17
C ASP A 2 43.18 61.35 -37.78
N ARG A 3 43.57 60.06 -37.74
CA ARG A 3 44.99 59.64 -37.77
C ARG A 3 45.14 58.12 -37.92
N SER A 4 46.08 57.76 -38.78
CA SER A 4 46.72 56.44 -38.93
C SER A 4 47.77 56.18 -37.84
N ILE A 5 48.07 54.89 -37.60
CA ILE A 5 49.31 54.20 -37.14
C ILE A 5 48.79 52.82 -36.63
N GLY A 6 49.27 51.64 -36.96
CA GLY A 6 50.35 51.14 -37.81
C GLY A 6 50.29 49.60 -37.76
N MET A 7 50.66 48.94 -38.86
CA MET A 7 50.70 47.47 -38.98
C MET A 7 51.71 46.83 -38.02
N GLY A 8 51.37 45.66 -37.48
CA GLY A 8 52.29 44.71 -36.88
C GLY A 8 51.75 43.30 -37.08
N GLY A 9 52.28 42.58 -38.08
CA GLY A 9 51.92 41.19 -38.35
C GLY A 9 52.44 40.28 -37.24
N GLU A 10 51.54 39.65 -36.51
CA GLU A 10 51.89 38.51 -35.67
C GLU A 10 51.82 37.22 -36.47
N SER A 11 52.99 36.58 -36.47
CA SER A 11 53.41 35.48 -37.29
C SER A 11 52.61 34.18 -37.10
N GLU A 12 52.56 33.44 -38.20
CA GLU A 12 52.37 31.98 -38.34
C GLU A 12 53.13 31.10 -37.31
N GLN A 13 54.04 31.68 -36.53
CA GLN A 13 54.87 31.04 -35.51
C GLN A 13 54.13 30.78 -34.17
N GLN A 14 53.01 31.44 -33.89
CA GLN A 14 52.21 31.18 -32.68
C GLN A 14 51.20 30.03 -32.87
N LYS A 15 50.62 29.85 -34.07
CA LYS A 15 49.78 28.68 -34.40
C LYS A 15 50.56 27.35 -34.36
N ASN A 16 51.90 27.40 -34.50
CA ASN A 16 52.77 26.23 -34.55
C ASN A 16 53.31 25.76 -33.18
N LYS A 17 53.10 26.50 -32.08
CA LYS A 17 53.65 26.14 -30.75
C LYS A 17 52.75 25.20 -29.93
N GLY A 18 51.42 25.29 -30.09
CA GLY A 18 50.48 24.36 -29.45
C GLY A 18 50.58 22.94 -30.01
N SER A 19 50.69 22.82 -31.34
CA SER A 19 50.91 21.54 -32.04
C SER A 19 52.22 20.86 -31.60
N ARG A 20 53.30 21.63 -31.38
CA ARG A 20 54.60 21.10 -30.93
C ARG A 20 54.61 20.60 -29.49
N LEU A 21 53.84 21.18 -28.58
CA LEU A 21 53.72 20.67 -27.21
C LEU A 21 52.94 19.34 -27.20
N TYR A 22 51.88 19.26 -28.01
CA TYR A 22 51.10 18.05 -28.18
C TYR A 22 51.90 16.94 -28.89
N GLU A 23 52.67 17.26 -29.94
CA GLU A 23 53.59 16.32 -30.57
C GLU A 23 54.76 15.94 -29.65
N ALA A 24 55.30 16.85 -28.83
CA ALA A 24 56.36 16.51 -27.88
C ALA A 24 55.87 15.57 -26.77
N ILE A 25 54.63 15.75 -26.29
CA ILE A 25 53.99 14.84 -25.33
C ILE A 25 53.67 13.50 -26.01
N ARG A 26 53.15 13.51 -27.24
CA ARG A 26 52.85 12.31 -28.04
C ARG A 26 54.11 11.52 -28.42
N GLU A 27 55.21 12.19 -28.75
CA GLU A 27 56.53 11.60 -29.04
C GLU A 27 57.19 11.06 -27.77
N SER A 28 57.07 11.77 -26.64
CA SER A 28 57.57 11.28 -25.34
C SER A 28 56.80 10.04 -24.87
N ILE A 29 55.50 9.95 -25.20
CA ILE A 29 54.67 8.76 -24.94
C ILE A 29 54.99 7.63 -25.93
N LYS A 30 55.23 7.94 -27.22
CA LYS A 30 55.72 6.94 -28.20
C LYS A 30 57.10 6.37 -27.82
N PHE A 31 57.98 7.17 -27.21
CA PHE A 31 59.29 6.72 -26.74
C PHE A 31 59.20 5.73 -25.57
N LEU A 32 58.08 5.73 -24.84
CA LEU A 32 57.75 4.72 -23.83
C LEU A 32 57.12 3.44 -24.42
N ASP A 33 56.70 3.49 -25.69
CA ASP A 33 55.93 2.43 -26.37
C ASP A 33 56.71 1.75 -27.53
N THR A 34 57.85 2.32 -27.96
CA THR A 34 58.76 1.67 -28.93
C THR A 34 59.76 0.79 -28.20
N GLY A 35 59.37 -0.45 -27.93
CA GLY A 35 60.20 -1.45 -27.27
C GLY A 35 61.57 -1.64 -27.93
N GLU A 36 62.62 -1.23 -27.22
CA GLU A 36 63.82 -2.06 -27.05
C GLU A 36 63.94 -2.39 -25.55
N PRO A 37 64.07 -3.66 -25.17
CA PRO A 37 64.20 -4.03 -23.77
C PRO A 37 65.59 -3.59 -23.27
N PRO A 38 65.71 -2.92 -22.11
CA PRO A 38 66.98 -2.96 -21.41
C PRO A 38 67.25 -4.44 -21.09
N ARG A 39 68.34 -4.99 -21.63
CA ARG A 39 68.91 -6.24 -21.13
C ARG A 39 69.31 -6.03 -19.67
N ALA A 40 68.36 -6.23 -18.76
CA ALA A 40 68.62 -6.50 -17.37
C ALA A 40 68.65 -8.02 -17.21
N THR A 41 69.85 -8.55 -17.01
CA THR A 41 70.07 -9.90 -16.50
C THR A 41 69.23 -10.12 -15.24
N PHE A 42 68.55 -11.28 -15.21
CA PHE A 42 67.83 -11.81 -14.05
C PHE A 42 68.64 -11.65 -12.76
N LEU A 43 68.02 -11.04 -11.75
CA LEU A 43 68.27 -11.31 -10.34
C LEU A 43 66.97 -11.03 -9.56
N GLU A 44 66.42 -12.15 -9.09
CA GLU A 44 65.46 -12.37 -8.01
C GLU A 44 64.04 -11.76 -8.10
N ALA A 45 63.10 -12.70 -8.07
CA ALA A 45 61.68 -12.53 -7.84
C ALA A 45 61.38 -11.97 -6.44
N ASP A 46 60.13 -11.57 -6.24
CA ASP A 46 59.50 -11.19 -4.97
C ASP A 46 59.51 -9.70 -4.63
N THR A 47 58.88 -8.88 -5.49
CA THR A 47 57.85 -7.90 -5.06
C THR A 47 57.23 -7.19 -6.27
N PRO A 48 55.90 -7.02 -6.36
CA PRO A 48 55.28 -6.19 -7.38
C PRO A 48 55.67 -4.72 -7.14
N LYS A 49 56.29 -4.10 -8.15
CA LYS A 49 56.56 -2.65 -8.17
C LYS A 49 55.27 -1.91 -8.54
N PHE A 50 54.90 -0.91 -7.73
CA PHE A 50 53.84 0.02 -8.07
C PHE A 50 54.40 1.03 -9.07
N GLU A 51 53.80 1.11 -10.25
CA GLU A 51 53.98 2.26 -11.14
C GLU A 51 52.64 2.99 -11.22
N ILE A 52 52.58 4.17 -10.61
CA ILE A 52 51.42 5.07 -10.75
C ILE A 52 51.94 6.38 -11.32
N ALA A 53 51.70 6.61 -12.62
CA ALA A 53 52.09 7.81 -13.35
C ALA A 53 53.60 8.19 -13.20
N GLY A 54 54.50 7.19 -13.20
CA GLY A 54 55.95 7.42 -13.10
C GLY A 54 56.50 7.60 -11.69
N GLU A 55 55.67 7.49 -10.63
CA GLU A 55 56.14 7.46 -9.24
C GLU A 55 55.96 6.06 -8.62
N THR A 56 57.04 5.53 -8.05
CA THR A 56 57.06 4.24 -7.34
C THR A 56 56.59 4.41 -5.90
N LEU A 57 55.39 3.93 -5.56
CA LEU A 57 54.93 3.88 -4.17
C LEU A 57 55.20 2.51 -3.55
N LEU A 58 55.95 2.47 -2.45
CA LEU A 58 56.22 1.23 -1.73
C LEU A 58 54.92 0.69 -1.08
N PRO A 59 54.70 -0.65 -1.08
CA PRO A 59 53.48 -1.29 -0.57
C PRO A 59 53.05 -0.88 0.86
N GLY A 60 53.98 -0.41 1.70
CA GLY A 60 53.74 -0.06 3.10
C GLY A 60 53.01 1.27 3.36
N VAL A 61 52.76 2.11 2.35
CA VAL A 61 52.14 3.44 2.56
C VAL A 61 50.63 3.34 2.76
N LEU A 62 49.95 2.35 2.16
CA LEU A 62 48.50 2.21 2.28
C LEU A 62 48.05 1.35 3.47
N SER A 63 48.94 0.51 4.01
CA SER A 63 48.64 -0.38 5.15
C SER A 63 48.72 0.30 6.52
N ASN A 64 49.37 1.47 6.62
CA ASN A 64 49.60 2.20 7.88
C ASN A 64 48.68 3.42 8.09
N ILE A 65 47.59 3.53 7.33
CA ILE A 65 46.69 4.69 7.39
C ILE A 65 45.37 4.26 8.02
N ASP A 66 44.96 4.93 9.11
CA ASP A 66 43.74 4.62 9.89
C ASP A 66 42.44 4.70 9.05
N HIS A 67 42.47 5.36 7.89
CA HIS A 67 41.36 5.41 6.93
C HIS A 67 41.82 5.33 5.46
N PRO A 68 42.20 4.13 4.95
CA PRO A 68 42.73 3.94 3.61
C PRO A 68 41.77 4.44 2.51
N LYS A 69 40.46 4.29 2.73
CA LYS A 69 39.39 4.68 1.80
C LYS A 69 39.32 6.20 1.57
N CYS A 70 39.45 7.00 2.63
CA CYS A 70 39.39 8.47 2.53
C CYS A 70 40.61 9.02 1.79
N HIS A 71 41.79 8.46 2.04
CA HIS A 71 43.02 8.84 1.35
C HIS A 71 43.01 8.39 -0.11
N LEU A 72 42.53 7.18 -0.40
CA LEU A 72 42.37 6.71 -1.78
C LEU A 72 41.40 7.61 -2.56
N ARG A 73 40.23 7.96 -2.01
CA ARG A 73 39.29 8.90 -2.66
C ARG A 73 39.92 10.27 -2.92
N ARG A 74 40.67 10.83 -1.95
CA ARG A 74 41.34 12.13 -2.10
C ARG A 74 42.48 12.05 -3.13
N TYR A 75 43.21 10.93 -3.16
CA TYR A 75 44.26 10.66 -4.13
C TYR A 75 43.70 10.50 -5.55
N LEU A 76 42.66 9.68 -5.72
CA LEU A 76 41.96 9.47 -6.98
C LEU A 76 41.36 10.77 -7.52
N ARG A 77 40.76 11.60 -6.66
CA ARG A 77 40.29 12.94 -7.05
C ARG A 77 41.43 13.89 -7.46
N LYS A 78 42.60 13.80 -6.83
CA LYS A 78 43.80 14.56 -7.27
C LYS A 78 44.34 14.06 -8.61
N GLN A 79 44.21 12.76 -8.89
CA GLN A 79 44.57 12.14 -10.17
C GLN A 79 43.53 12.39 -11.27
N GLY A 80 42.30 12.75 -10.92
CA GLY A 80 41.18 13.01 -11.82
C GLY A 80 41.21 14.33 -12.59
N ALA A 81 42.26 15.15 -12.44
CA ALA A 81 42.46 16.28 -13.35
C ALA A 81 42.90 15.74 -14.73
N GLY A 82 42.39 16.34 -15.81
CA GLY A 82 42.82 16.02 -17.17
C GLY A 82 44.34 16.03 -17.28
N LEU A 83 44.93 15.23 -18.17
CA LEU A 83 46.38 15.18 -18.34
C LEU A 83 46.92 16.59 -18.64
N LEU A 84 46.16 17.37 -19.40
CA LEU A 84 46.42 18.78 -19.68
C LEU A 84 46.30 19.70 -18.47
N GLU A 85 45.27 19.53 -17.63
CA GLU A 85 45.12 20.31 -16.39
C GLU A 85 46.29 20.06 -15.44
N ARG A 86 46.72 18.80 -15.29
CA ARG A 86 47.88 18.43 -14.48
C ARG A 86 49.17 19.02 -15.02
N ALA A 87 49.38 18.92 -16.34
CA ALA A 87 50.55 19.49 -17.00
C ALA A 87 50.60 21.03 -16.85
N ALA A 88 49.47 21.72 -17.02
CA ALA A 88 49.40 23.17 -16.89
C ALA A 88 49.68 23.63 -15.45
N VAL A 89 49.12 22.95 -14.45
CA VAL A 89 49.38 23.23 -13.03
C VAL A 89 50.86 22.99 -12.69
N ALA A 90 51.44 21.86 -13.11
CA ALA A 90 52.84 21.54 -12.87
C ALA A 90 53.80 22.56 -13.52
N LEU A 91 53.39 23.14 -14.66
CA LEU A 91 54.17 24.13 -15.40
C LEU A 91 53.87 25.59 -14.99
N GLY A 92 52.93 25.83 -14.06
CA GLY A 92 52.50 27.19 -13.68
C GLY A 92 51.85 27.97 -14.83
N LYS A 93 51.20 27.28 -15.77
CA LYS A 93 50.58 27.87 -16.97
C LYS A 93 49.06 27.82 -16.91
N THR A 94 48.40 28.73 -17.63
CA THR A 94 46.96 28.68 -17.91
C THR A 94 46.71 27.97 -19.24
N LEU A 95 45.65 27.16 -19.30
CA LEU A 95 45.22 26.49 -20.54
C LEU A 95 44.50 27.50 -21.45
N SER A 96 44.74 27.43 -22.77
CA SER A 96 43.92 28.14 -23.77
C SER A 96 42.48 27.62 -23.78
N GLU A 97 41.55 28.33 -24.42
CA GLU A 97 40.15 27.87 -24.52
C GLU A 97 40.02 26.47 -25.13
N GLU A 98 40.70 26.21 -26.26
CA GLU A 98 40.74 24.87 -26.87
C GLU A 98 41.35 23.82 -25.93
N GLN A 99 42.40 24.17 -25.19
CA GLN A 99 43.04 23.28 -24.22
C GLN A 99 42.15 23.04 -22.99
N GLN A 100 41.33 24.01 -22.60
CA GLN A 100 40.35 23.87 -21.54
C GLN A 100 39.19 22.96 -21.96
N THR A 101 38.73 23.07 -23.22
CA THR A 101 37.74 22.16 -23.81
C THR A 101 38.29 20.73 -23.86
N LEU A 102 39.53 20.56 -24.34
CA LEU A 102 40.18 19.26 -24.39
C LEU A 102 40.41 18.69 -22.98
N ALA A 103 40.83 19.51 -22.02
CA ALA A 103 40.99 19.05 -20.63
C ALA A 103 39.64 18.68 -19.97
N ALA A 104 38.57 19.42 -20.26
CA ALA A 104 37.22 19.09 -19.79
C ALA A 104 36.76 17.75 -20.40
N PHE A 105 37.04 17.52 -21.67
CA PHE A 105 36.79 16.24 -22.34
C PHE A 105 37.63 15.10 -21.74
N GLU A 106 38.92 15.30 -21.47
CA GLU A 106 39.78 14.29 -20.82
C GLU A 106 39.28 13.90 -19.42
N ARG A 107 38.61 14.83 -18.71
CA ARG A 107 38.15 14.62 -17.34
C ARG A 107 36.87 13.79 -17.26
N ASP A 108 35.85 14.16 -18.02
CA ASP A 108 34.49 13.60 -17.92
C ASP A 108 33.83 13.35 -19.30
N TYR A 109 34.64 13.25 -20.36
CA TYR A 109 34.19 13.06 -21.74
C TYR A 109 33.15 14.12 -22.14
N TRP A 110 32.00 13.67 -22.63
CA TRP A 110 30.88 14.52 -23.03
C TRP A 110 30.30 15.36 -21.90
N LEU A 111 30.39 14.91 -20.63
CA LEU A 111 29.85 15.66 -19.49
C LEU A 111 30.72 16.86 -19.14
N GLY A 112 32.02 16.76 -19.34
CA GLY A 112 32.92 17.91 -19.18
C GLY A 112 32.67 18.99 -20.24
N LEU A 113 32.34 18.58 -21.48
CA LEU A 113 31.94 19.50 -22.55
C LEU A 113 30.59 20.17 -22.25
N ALA A 114 29.60 19.39 -21.78
CA ALA A 114 28.29 19.89 -21.35
C ALA A 114 28.41 20.91 -20.21
N GLU A 115 29.23 20.62 -19.20
CA GLU A 115 29.52 21.52 -18.08
C GLU A 115 30.16 22.84 -18.53
N ARG A 116 30.90 22.82 -19.64
CA ARG A 116 31.46 24.02 -20.29
C ARG A 116 30.46 24.77 -21.17
N GLY A 117 29.20 24.33 -21.22
CA GLY A 117 28.17 24.93 -22.06
C GLY A 117 28.37 24.68 -23.54
N GLN A 118 29.13 23.64 -23.93
CA GLN A 118 29.20 23.25 -25.33
C GLN A 118 27.91 22.52 -25.72
N ASP A 119 27.25 23.05 -26.75
CA ASP A 119 26.13 22.40 -27.41
C ASP A 119 26.57 21.08 -28.07
N TRP A 120 25.59 20.28 -28.46
CA TRP A 120 25.83 18.96 -29.02
C TRP A 120 26.62 19.06 -30.33
N GLU A 121 26.24 19.98 -31.22
CA GLU A 121 26.85 20.14 -32.54
C GLU A 121 28.34 20.45 -32.43
N LYS A 122 28.76 21.36 -31.54
CA LYS A 122 30.17 21.68 -31.32
C LYS A 122 30.92 20.53 -30.66
N SER A 123 30.28 19.85 -29.71
CA SER A 123 30.89 18.70 -29.04
C SER A 123 31.11 17.56 -30.03
N GLU A 124 30.15 17.33 -30.92
CA GLU A 124 30.20 16.35 -32.00
C GLU A 124 31.21 16.72 -33.08
N GLU A 125 31.26 17.99 -33.50
CA GLU A 125 32.25 18.50 -34.44
C GLU A 125 33.66 18.35 -33.86
N PHE A 126 33.86 18.75 -32.60
CA PHE A 126 35.11 18.56 -31.89
C PHE A 126 35.51 17.09 -31.86
N PHE A 127 34.58 16.22 -31.49
CA PHE A 127 34.80 14.78 -31.44
C PHE A 127 35.19 14.21 -32.82
N CYS A 128 34.41 14.50 -33.86
CA CYS A 128 34.65 14.02 -35.22
C CYS A 128 35.97 14.55 -35.79
N LYS A 129 36.35 15.78 -35.44
CA LYS A 129 37.65 16.37 -35.83
C LYS A 129 38.83 15.64 -35.18
N GLN A 130 38.68 15.21 -33.93
CA GLN A 130 39.75 14.52 -33.19
C GLN A 130 39.84 13.02 -33.52
N PHE A 131 38.69 12.37 -33.74
CA PHE A 131 38.60 10.90 -33.80
C PHE A 131 38.05 10.35 -35.14
N GLY A 132 37.73 11.22 -36.10
CA GLY A 132 37.25 10.80 -37.42
C GLY A 132 35.74 10.55 -37.50
N SER A 133 35.28 10.08 -38.67
CA SER A 133 33.87 9.77 -38.91
C SER A 133 33.42 8.51 -38.16
N ILE A 134 32.27 8.60 -37.51
CA ILE A 134 31.83 7.62 -36.53
C ILE A 134 31.10 6.45 -37.19
N GLU A 135 31.74 5.28 -37.26
CA GLU A 135 31.03 4.03 -37.49
C GLU A 135 30.36 3.56 -36.18
N LYS A 136 29.13 3.05 -36.27
CA LYS A 136 28.42 2.57 -35.07
C LYS A 136 29.13 1.33 -34.53
N VAL A 137 29.58 1.42 -33.29
CA VAL A 137 30.07 0.26 -32.55
C VAL A 137 28.89 -0.65 -32.21
N PRO A 138 28.91 -1.95 -32.54
CA PRO A 138 27.86 -2.87 -32.14
C PRO A 138 27.88 -3.05 -30.61
N TYR A 139 26.74 -2.85 -29.96
CA TYR A 139 26.56 -3.05 -28.53
C TYR A 139 25.23 -3.76 -28.24
N VAL A 140 25.15 -4.37 -27.07
CA VAL A 140 23.91 -4.88 -26.48
C VAL A 140 23.40 -3.82 -25.52
N ASP A 141 22.17 -3.34 -25.73
CA ASP A 141 21.53 -2.35 -24.87
C ASP A 141 20.84 -3.05 -23.69
N LEU A 142 21.33 -2.79 -22.47
CA LEU A 142 20.84 -3.40 -21.23
C LEU A 142 20.31 -2.35 -20.26
N ASP A 143 19.38 -1.50 -20.70
CA ASP A 143 18.69 -0.45 -19.90
C ASP A 143 19.63 0.55 -19.18
N ASP A 144 20.27 0.14 -18.08
CA ASP A 144 21.27 0.90 -17.32
C ASP A 144 22.72 0.76 -17.85
N LEU A 145 22.99 -0.23 -18.72
CA LEU A 145 24.33 -0.55 -19.22
C LEU A 145 24.36 -0.77 -20.75
N LYS A 146 25.43 -0.34 -21.42
CA LYS A 146 25.82 -0.78 -22.77
C LYS A 146 26.92 -1.82 -22.67
N LEU A 147 26.73 -2.97 -23.29
CA LEU A 147 27.74 -4.03 -23.30
C LEU A 147 28.32 -4.18 -24.71
N THR A 148 29.64 -4.00 -24.86
CA THR A 148 30.30 -3.83 -26.15
C THR A 148 31.49 -4.78 -26.30
N LYS A 149 31.68 -5.36 -27.49
CA LYS A 149 32.89 -6.11 -27.86
C LYS A 149 33.77 -5.28 -28.79
N LEU A 150 35.07 -5.22 -28.52
CA LEU A 150 36.05 -4.45 -29.31
C LEU A 150 37.32 -5.25 -29.57
N THR A 151 37.94 -5.05 -30.72
CA THR A 151 39.33 -5.51 -30.92
C THR A 151 40.30 -4.55 -30.24
N LEU A 152 41.44 -5.04 -29.76
CA LEU A 152 42.45 -4.19 -29.11
C LEU A 152 43.03 -3.12 -30.04
N GLY A 153 43.10 -3.39 -31.35
CA GLY A 153 43.56 -2.42 -32.35
C GLY A 153 42.61 -1.23 -32.54
N GLU A 154 41.32 -1.41 -32.24
CA GLU A 154 40.29 -0.37 -32.35
C GLU A 154 39.90 0.22 -30.99
N TRP A 155 40.55 -0.21 -29.90
CA TRP A 155 40.07 -0.02 -28.54
C TRP A 155 39.93 1.45 -28.15
N GLU A 156 40.99 2.23 -28.29
CA GLU A 156 41.00 3.63 -27.84
C GLU A 156 40.02 4.49 -28.64
N GLU A 157 39.90 4.24 -29.95
CA GLU A 157 38.95 4.94 -30.83
C GLU A 157 37.49 4.59 -30.46
N LYS A 158 37.17 3.29 -30.40
CA LYS A 158 35.78 2.83 -30.20
C LYS A 158 35.30 2.91 -28.74
N LYS A 159 36.22 2.96 -27.77
CA LYS A 159 35.89 3.20 -26.35
C LYS A 159 35.21 4.54 -26.16
N LEU A 160 35.77 5.60 -26.75
CA LEU A 160 35.20 6.95 -26.70
C LEU A 160 33.83 7.02 -27.38
N LEU A 161 33.66 6.30 -28.49
CA LEU A 161 32.39 6.18 -29.20
C LEU A 161 31.30 5.51 -28.37
N THR A 162 31.66 4.54 -27.54
CA THR A 162 30.70 3.84 -26.68
C THR A 162 30.10 4.78 -25.62
N LEU A 163 30.86 5.80 -25.20
CA LEU A 163 30.46 6.82 -24.22
C LEU A 163 29.64 7.96 -24.82
N ARG A 164 29.50 7.98 -26.15
CA ARG A 164 28.63 8.94 -26.82
C ARG A 164 27.19 8.75 -26.32
N PRO A 165 26.50 9.82 -25.89
CA PRO A 165 25.06 9.76 -25.64
C PRO A 165 24.34 9.20 -26.88
N ASN A 166 23.26 8.43 -26.69
CA ASN A 166 22.56 7.81 -27.82
C ASN A 166 22.09 8.87 -28.83
N ARG A 167 21.82 8.48 -30.09
CA ARG A 167 21.43 9.42 -31.17
C ARG A 167 20.08 10.11 -30.92
N ASP A 168 19.17 9.45 -30.20
CA ASP A 168 17.94 10.06 -29.61
C ASP A 168 18.28 11.06 -28.48
N GLY A 169 19.53 11.07 -28.05
CA GLY A 169 20.10 11.96 -27.05
C GLY A 169 20.63 13.27 -27.63
N TRP A 170 20.45 13.60 -28.91
CA TRP A 170 20.56 15.01 -29.33
C TRP A 170 19.50 15.84 -28.59
N ASP A 171 18.25 15.39 -28.66
CA ASP A 171 17.14 15.99 -27.91
C ASP A 171 17.41 15.87 -26.41
N GLY A 172 17.81 14.70 -25.91
CA GLY A 172 18.10 14.51 -24.48
C GLY A 172 19.25 15.38 -23.94
N TYR A 173 20.36 15.49 -24.67
CA TYR A 173 21.51 16.33 -24.30
C TYR A 173 21.12 17.80 -24.31
N THR A 174 20.43 18.25 -25.37
CA THR A 174 19.99 19.63 -25.53
C THR A 174 18.92 20.00 -24.51
N GLU A 175 17.96 19.11 -24.23
CA GLU A 175 16.89 19.31 -23.25
C GLU A 175 17.44 19.31 -21.81
N CYS A 176 18.43 18.46 -21.49
CA CYS A 176 19.15 18.54 -20.22
C CYS A 176 19.86 19.89 -20.07
N LEU A 177 20.63 20.31 -21.08
CA LEU A 177 21.31 21.60 -21.04
C LEU A 177 20.32 22.78 -20.94
N ALA A 178 19.20 22.74 -21.66
CA ALA A 178 18.16 23.76 -21.59
C ALA A 178 17.52 23.86 -20.19
N ARG A 179 17.47 22.75 -19.44
CA ARG A 179 17.04 22.69 -18.04
C ARG A 179 18.16 23.04 -17.04
N GLY A 180 19.39 23.23 -17.49
CA GLY A 180 20.56 23.40 -16.62
C GLY A 180 20.99 22.11 -15.93
N GLU A 181 20.59 20.96 -16.47
CA GLU A 181 20.94 19.63 -16.00
C GLU A 181 22.07 19.03 -16.85
N LEU A 182 22.87 18.16 -16.25
CA LEU A 182 23.86 17.38 -17.00
C LEU A 182 23.21 16.15 -17.61
N PRO A 183 23.57 15.79 -18.85
CA PRO A 183 23.03 14.60 -19.48
C PRO A 183 23.46 13.37 -18.67
N ARG A 184 22.59 12.36 -18.57
CA ARG A 184 22.94 11.10 -17.90
C ARG A 184 23.77 10.25 -18.86
N LEU A 185 25.01 9.96 -18.48
CA LEU A 185 25.83 9.00 -19.22
C LEU A 185 25.32 7.58 -18.91
N LYS A 186 24.91 6.87 -19.96
CA LYS A 186 24.65 5.43 -19.85
C LYS A 186 25.96 4.72 -19.55
N GLN A 187 25.92 3.79 -18.59
CA GLN A 187 27.10 3.04 -18.21
C GLN A 187 27.55 2.16 -19.39
N ALA A 188 28.83 1.81 -19.46
CA ALA A 188 29.37 0.94 -20.48
C ALA A 188 30.30 -0.11 -19.87
N LEU A 189 30.19 -1.35 -20.35
CA LEU A 189 31.15 -2.41 -20.10
C LEU A 189 31.71 -2.86 -21.46
N LEU A 190 33.02 -2.72 -21.63
CA LEU A 190 33.72 -3.02 -22.87
C LEU A 190 34.57 -4.28 -22.68
N LEU A 191 34.50 -5.21 -23.63
CA LEU A 191 35.26 -6.46 -23.67
C LEU A 191 36.22 -6.44 -24.86
N GLY A 192 37.52 -6.59 -24.59
CA GLY A 192 38.61 -6.41 -25.54
C GLY A 192 39.27 -7.71 -25.97
N PHE A 193 39.43 -7.89 -27.27
CA PHE A 193 39.94 -9.11 -27.92
C PHE A 193 41.21 -8.82 -28.73
N VAL A 194 42.16 -9.75 -28.76
CA VAL A 194 43.44 -9.56 -29.46
C VAL A 194 43.25 -9.45 -30.97
N GLY A 195 42.48 -10.35 -31.56
CA GLY A 195 42.20 -10.39 -33.00
C GLY A 195 40.71 -10.31 -33.32
N SER A 196 40.39 -9.92 -34.55
CA SER A 196 39.01 -9.89 -35.06
C SER A 196 38.34 -11.26 -35.09
N ASN A 197 39.11 -12.32 -35.37
CA ASN A 197 38.62 -13.71 -35.36
C ASN A 197 38.24 -14.22 -33.97
N ASP A 198 38.64 -13.52 -32.91
CA ASP A 198 38.40 -13.94 -31.52
C ASP A 198 37.16 -13.30 -30.89
N VAL A 199 36.54 -12.32 -31.55
CA VAL A 199 35.42 -11.53 -31.00
C VAL A 199 34.18 -12.39 -30.68
N ASP A 200 34.05 -13.54 -31.32
CA ASP A 200 32.96 -14.49 -31.08
C ASP A 200 33.26 -15.49 -29.95
N ASP A 201 34.53 -15.71 -29.59
CA ASP A 201 34.91 -16.56 -28.46
C ASP A 201 35.10 -15.71 -27.20
N LEU A 202 34.03 -15.58 -26.43
CA LEU A 202 34.01 -14.77 -25.19
C LEU A 202 35.00 -15.25 -24.14
N ASN A 203 35.54 -16.46 -24.27
CA ASN A 203 36.62 -16.90 -23.40
C ASN A 203 37.92 -16.14 -23.68
N LYS A 204 38.12 -15.60 -24.89
CA LYS A 204 39.31 -14.89 -25.40
C LYS A 204 39.47 -13.43 -24.99
N VAL A 205 38.63 -12.94 -24.08
CA VAL A 205 38.73 -11.56 -23.58
C VAL A 205 40.08 -11.34 -22.88
N LYS A 206 40.77 -10.26 -23.26
CA LYS A 206 42.05 -9.81 -22.69
C LYS A 206 41.98 -8.50 -21.94
N ARG A 207 40.97 -7.69 -22.23
CA ARG A 207 40.78 -6.38 -21.61
C ARG A 207 39.32 -6.20 -21.24
N VAL A 208 39.05 -5.68 -20.05
CA VAL A 208 37.70 -5.34 -19.59
C VAL A 208 37.74 -3.90 -19.08
N THR A 209 36.84 -3.05 -19.57
CA THR A 209 36.72 -1.67 -19.06
C THR A 209 35.28 -1.38 -18.70
N PHE A 210 35.05 -0.96 -17.45
CA PHE A 210 33.81 -0.32 -17.03
C PHE A 210 33.96 1.19 -17.09
N ILE A 211 32.94 1.86 -17.61
CA ILE A 211 32.82 3.32 -17.61
C ILE A 211 31.41 3.68 -17.16
N GLY A 212 31.27 4.37 -16.03
CA GLY A 212 29.95 4.66 -15.48
C GLY A 212 29.97 5.66 -14.35
N ALA A 213 28.95 5.61 -13.48
CA ALA A 213 28.78 6.59 -12.43
C ALA A 213 29.84 6.43 -11.30
N PRO A 214 30.37 7.53 -10.73
CA PRO A 214 31.29 7.53 -9.61
C PRO A 214 30.81 6.81 -8.34
N ARG A 215 29.50 6.54 -8.21
CA ARG A 215 28.95 5.79 -7.07
C ARG A 215 29.58 4.40 -6.89
N PHE A 216 30.04 3.79 -7.99
CA PHE A 216 30.69 2.48 -7.97
C PHE A 216 32.17 2.52 -7.56
N VAL A 217 32.71 3.70 -7.23
CA VAL A 217 34.11 3.89 -6.86
C VAL A 217 34.54 2.94 -5.74
N ASP A 218 33.68 2.72 -4.75
CA ASP A 218 34.03 1.87 -3.61
C ASP A 218 34.10 0.39 -4.01
N TYR A 219 33.17 -0.08 -4.83
CA TYR A 219 33.19 -1.45 -5.38
C TYR A 219 34.47 -1.67 -6.20
N PHE A 220 34.74 -0.82 -7.18
CA PHE A 220 35.93 -0.96 -8.02
C PHE A 220 37.23 -0.75 -7.23
N SER A 221 37.21 0.05 -6.17
CA SER A 221 38.35 0.16 -5.25
C SER A 221 38.62 -1.17 -4.52
N THR A 222 37.57 -1.94 -4.17
CA THR A 222 37.76 -3.28 -3.57
C THR A 222 38.38 -4.27 -4.54
N LEU A 223 37.98 -4.25 -5.82
CA LEU A 223 38.64 -5.04 -6.87
C LEU A 223 40.10 -4.60 -7.04
N PHE A 224 40.35 -3.29 -7.10
CA PHE A 224 41.68 -2.71 -7.29
C PHE A 224 42.68 -3.09 -6.18
N VAL A 225 42.21 -3.28 -4.94
CA VAL A 225 43.06 -3.67 -3.80
C VAL A 225 43.14 -5.18 -3.57
N SER A 226 42.33 -5.98 -4.29
CA SER A 226 42.31 -7.43 -4.16
C SER A 226 43.63 -8.06 -4.64
N GLU A 227 44.29 -8.81 -3.76
CA GLU A 227 45.50 -9.57 -4.10
C GLU A 227 45.24 -10.64 -5.18
N TYR A 228 44.04 -11.24 -5.14
CA TYR A 228 43.60 -12.21 -6.14
C TYR A 228 43.62 -11.62 -7.55
N TRP A 229 43.09 -10.41 -7.74
CA TRP A 229 43.07 -9.75 -9.04
C TRP A 229 44.44 -9.18 -9.42
N ARG A 230 45.14 -8.54 -8.49
CA ARG A 230 46.49 -7.97 -8.74
C ARG A 230 47.51 -8.98 -9.25
N SER A 231 47.42 -10.23 -8.81
CA SER A 231 48.31 -11.30 -9.29
C SER A 231 47.99 -11.78 -10.71
N ARG A 232 46.81 -11.43 -11.25
CA ARG A 232 46.30 -11.92 -12.54
C ARG A 232 46.14 -10.83 -13.60
N CYS A 233 46.05 -9.57 -13.20
CA CYS A 233 45.77 -8.47 -14.12
C CYS A 233 46.46 -7.16 -13.75
N LEU A 234 46.66 -6.32 -14.76
CA LEU A 234 47.00 -4.91 -14.61
C LEU A 234 45.71 -4.11 -14.56
N MET A 235 45.54 -3.33 -13.50
CA MET A 235 44.33 -2.55 -13.29
C MET A 235 44.63 -1.06 -13.39
N PHE A 236 43.78 -0.34 -14.11
CA PHE A 236 43.81 1.11 -14.25
C PHE A 236 42.52 1.70 -13.70
N PHE A 237 42.63 2.80 -12.98
CA PHE A 237 41.51 3.43 -12.30
C PHE A 237 41.57 4.94 -12.55
N ARG A 238 40.54 5.51 -13.16
CA ARG A 238 40.41 6.96 -13.39
C ARG A 238 39.07 7.42 -12.84
N LEU A 239 39.08 8.48 -12.04
CA LEU A 239 37.90 9.03 -11.40
C LEU A 239 37.74 10.49 -11.82
N GLY A 240 36.77 10.75 -12.68
CA GLY A 240 36.30 12.09 -13.03
C GLY A 240 35.32 12.64 -11.99
N ARG A 241 34.73 13.79 -12.30
CA ARG A 241 33.67 14.39 -11.48
C ARG A 241 32.35 13.63 -11.64
N TYR A 242 32.08 13.16 -12.85
CA TYR A 242 30.83 12.53 -13.26
C TYR A 242 31.03 11.12 -13.82
N THR A 243 32.26 10.73 -14.13
CA THR A 243 32.57 9.40 -14.66
C THR A 243 33.58 8.66 -13.78
N LEU A 244 33.43 7.35 -13.73
CA LEU A 244 34.39 6.40 -13.22
C LEU A 244 34.77 5.49 -14.37
N GLU A 245 36.07 5.38 -14.63
CA GLU A 245 36.64 4.44 -15.59
C GLU A 245 37.54 3.47 -14.83
N PHE A 246 37.20 2.19 -14.93
CA PHE A 246 37.95 1.10 -14.34
C PHE A 246 38.29 0.10 -15.43
N GLU A 247 39.58 -0.15 -15.61
CA GLU A 247 40.09 -0.98 -16.69
C GLU A 247 40.99 -2.08 -16.14
N ILE A 248 40.87 -3.26 -16.74
CA ILE A 248 41.59 -4.47 -16.39
C ILE A 248 42.19 -5.07 -17.65
N ASN A 249 43.50 -5.35 -17.61
CA ASN A 249 44.23 -6.08 -18.65
C ASN A 249 44.75 -7.40 -18.05
N PHE A 250 44.31 -8.54 -18.59
CA PHE A 250 44.68 -9.86 -18.07
C PHE A 250 46.10 -10.25 -18.48
N LEU A 251 46.94 -10.63 -17.50
CA LEU A 251 48.32 -11.05 -17.71
C LEU A 251 48.40 -12.45 -18.34
N SER A 252 47.52 -13.35 -17.89
CA SER A 252 47.42 -14.73 -18.38
C SER A 252 46.04 -15.00 -18.98
N TYR A 253 45.97 -15.99 -19.86
CA TYR A 253 44.71 -16.48 -20.37
C TYR A 253 44.06 -17.44 -19.36
N ASP A 254 43.03 -16.98 -18.66
CA ASP A 254 42.21 -17.81 -17.79
C ASP A 254 40.71 -17.43 -17.95
N PRO A 255 39.95 -18.17 -18.76
CA PRO A 255 38.53 -17.91 -18.98
C PRO A 255 37.70 -17.90 -17.70
N GLY A 256 38.07 -18.70 -16.70
CA GLY A 256 37.37 -18.74 -15.41
C GLY A 256 37.47 -17.39 -14.71
N SER A 257 38.68 -16.85 -14.60
CA SER A 257 38.92 -15.51 -14.03
C SER A 257 38.18 -14.40 -14.80
N VAL A 258 38.10 -14.47 -16.13
CA VAL A 258 37.33 -13.49 -16.92
C VAL A 258 35.85 -13.58 -16.59
N ASN A 259 35.28 -14.80 -16.59
CA ASN A 259 33.87 -15.02 -16.31
C ASN A 259 33.49 -14.57 -14.89
N ASP A 260 34.31 -14.91 -13.91
CA ASP A 260 34.11 -14.51 -12.52
C ASP A 260 34.13 -12.98 -12.37
N LEU A 261 35.11 -12.30 -13.00
CA LEU A 261 35.19 -10.84 -12.97
C LEU A 261 33.97 -10.18 -13.62
N VAL A 262 33.66 -10.58 -14.85
CA VAL A 262 32.57 -9.95 -15.62
C VAL A 262 31.23 -10.23 -14.95
N SER A 263 31.00 -11.44 -14.45
CA SER A 263 29.80 -11.77 -13.68
C SER A 263 29.71 -10.95 -12.39
N ASP A 264 30.79 -10.77 -11.64
CA ASP A 264 30.80 -9.96 -10.41
C ASP A 264 30.53 -8.47 -10.70
N MET A 265 31.12 -7.95 -11.78
CA MET A 265 30.88 -6.58 -12.25
C MET A 265 29.42 -6.40 -12.66
N LEU A 266 28.87 -7.29 -13.50
CA LEU A 266 27.48 -7.23 -13.93
C LEU A 266 26.51 -7.43 -12.76
N ALA A 267 26.79 -8.34 -11.82
CA ALA A 267 26.01 -8.48 -10.60
C ALA A 267 26.04 -7.22 -9.72
N THR A 268 26.93 -6.27 -9.97
CA THR A 268 26.97 -5.00 -9.25
C THR A 268 26.36 -3.85 -10.05
N VAL A 269 26.60 -3.78 -11.35
CA VAL A 269 26.26 -2.60 -12.18
C VAL A 269 25.06 -2.79 -13.10
N LEU A 270 24.62 -4.04 -13.33
CA LEU A 270 23.54 -4.40 -14.25
C LEU A 270 22.41 -5.07 -13.46
N TRP A 271 21.40 -4.29 -13.06
CA TRP A 271 20.25 -4.85 -12.35
C TRP A 271 18.93 -4.59 -13.05
N SER A 272 18.65 -3.35 -13.47
CA SER A 272 17.41 -3.06 -14.19
C SER A 272 17.44 -3.70 -15.59
N GLY A 273 18.61 -3.77 -16.22
CA GLY A 273 18.84 -4.52 -17.45
C GLY A 273 19.17 -6.01 -17.27
N ARG A 274 19.17 -6.55 -16.05
CA ARG A 274 19.49 -7.98 -15.83
C ARG A 274 18.39 -8.86 -16.46
N PRO A 275 18.74 -9.87 -17.29
CA PRO A 275 17.75 -10.75 -17.88
C PRO A 275 16.98 -11.54 -16.84
N LEU A 276 15.67 -11.63 -17.04
CA LEU A 276 14.79 -12.56 -16.36
C LEU A 276 14.85 -13.91 -17.08
N ARG A 277 15.02 -14.97 -16.29
CA ARG A 277 14.82 -16.35 -16.70
C ARG A 277 13.36 -16.75 -16.60
N TYR A 278 12.62 -16.14 -15.67
CA TYR A 278 11.19 -16.33 -15.52
C TYR A 278 10.54 -15.13 -14.87
N TYR A 279 9.33 -14.86 -15.32
CA TYR A 279 8.43 -13.89 -14.75
C TYR A 279 7.02 -14.47 -14.76
N SER A 280 6.35 -14.37 -13.62
CA SER A 280 4.92 -14.62 -13.52
C SER A 280 4.30 -13.66 -12.53
N ALA A 281 3.13 -13.11 -12.87
CA ALA A 281 2.36 -12.28 -11.98
C ALA A 281 0.90 -12.71 -11.99
N THR A 282 0.31 -12.85 -10.81
CA THR A 282 -1.14 -12.97 -10.64
C THR A 282 -1.68 -11.65 -10.12
N PHE A 283 -2.59 -11.04 -10.87
CA PHE A 283 -3.31 -9.84 -10.46
C PHE A 283 -4.66 -10.25 -9.89
N TYR A 284 -5.04 -9.64 -8.77
CA TYR A 284 -6.29 -9.90 -8.08
C TYR A 284 -7.12 -8.63 -7.95
N CYS A 285 -8.37 -8.72 -8.37
CA CYS A 285 -9.37 -7.66 -8.31
C CYS A 285 -10.52 -8.13 -7.41
N SER A 286 -10.60 -7.57 -6.20
CA SER A 286 -11.67 -7.86 -5.24
C SER A 286 -12.92 -7.09 -5.64
N LEU A 287 -14.00 -7.78 -5.99
CA LEU A 287 -15.26 -7.19 -6.47
C LEU A 287 -16.22 -6.76 -5.35
N GLY A 288 -15.79 -6.90 -4.08
CA GLY A 288 -16.57 -6.49 -2.91
C GLY A 288 -17.75 -7.43 -2.59
N TYR A 289 -18.67 -6.95 -1.74
CA TYR A 289 -19.87 -7.70 -1.36
C TYR A 289 -20.93 -7.56 -2.44
N VAL A 290 -21.39 -8.70 -2.97
CA VAL A 290 -22.22 -8.69 -4.18
C VAL A 290 -23.71 -8.40 -3.89
N GLY A 291 -24.06 -8.00 -2.68
CA GLY A 291 -25.45 -7.70 -2.30
C GLY A 291 -26.30 -8.96 -2.11
N ASP A 292 -27.62 -8.80 -2.05
CA ASP A 292 -28.52 -9.93 -1.83
C ASP A 292 -28.65 -10.85 -3.05
N LYS A 293 -28.70 -10.28 -4.26
CA LYS A 293 -28.74 -11.02 -5.52
C LYS A 293 -27.34 -11.39 -5.96
N ARG A 294 -27.07 -12.69 -6.12
CA ARG A 294 -25.82 -13.20 -6.65
C ARG A 294 -25.86 -13.22 -8.19
N PRO A 295 -24.85 -12.68 -8.88
CA PRO A 295 -24.63 -12.84 -10.31
C PRO A 295 -24.59 -14.32 -10.66
N GLU A 296 -25.35 -14.66 -11.69
CA GLU A 296 -25.31 -16.00 -12.25
C GLU A 296 -24.04 -16.15 -13.08
N ILE A 297 -23.29 -17.22 -12.79
CA ILE A 297 -22.07 -17.54 -13.54
C ILE A 297 -22.48 -18.31 -14.81
N LYS A 298 -21.94 -17.91 -15.96
CA LYS A 298 -22.13 -18.49 -17.29
C LYS A 298 -21.62 -19.92 -17.33
N GLY A 299 -22.47 -20.93 -17.18
CA GLY A 299 -22.23 -22.33 -17.63
C GLY A 299 -20.92 -23.04 -17.23
N ILE A 300 -20.02 -22.36 -16.52
CA ILE A 300 -18.72 -22.80 -16.07
C ILE A 300 -19.01 -23.45 -14.73
N ALA A 301 -18.90 -24.76 -14.70
CA ALA A 301 -18.94 -25.48 -13.44
C ALA A 301 -17.76 -24.98 -12.58
N PRO A 302 -17.96 -24.81 -11.26
CA PRO A 302 -16.84 -24.54 -10.37
C PRO A 302 -15.77 -25.63 -10.59
N GLY A 303 -14.54 -25.18 -10.83
CA GLY A 303 -13.38 -25.96 -11.17
C GLY A 303 -13.23 -27.15 -10.24
N THR A 304 -13.07 -28.32 -10.86
CA THR A 304 -12.79 -29.61 -10.21
C THR A 304 -13.88 -30.14 -9.27
N LYS A 305 -15.00 -30.61 -9.84
CA LYS A 305 -15.74 -31.70 -9.20
C LYS A 305 -14.84 -32.95 -9.16
N GLY A 306 -14.07 -33.14 -8.08
CA GLY A 306 -13.47 -34.44 -7.71
C GLY A 306 -11.95 -34.51 -7.54
N VAL A 307 -11.18 -33.57 -8.11
CA VAL A 307 -9.70 -33.68 -8.19
C VAL A 307 -9.04 -33.61 -6.80
N ALA A 308 -9.46 -32.69 -5.93
CA ALA A 308 -8.91 -32.58 -4.59
C ALA A 308 -9.24 -33.79 -3.69
N LYS A 309 -10.40 -34.43 -3.92
CA LYS A 309 -10.83 -35.64 -3.19
C LYS A 309 -9.94 -36.83 -3.53
N GLU A 310 -9.54 -37.00 -4.79
CA GLU A 310 -8.56 -38.02 -5.19
C GLU A 310 -7.20 -37.81 -4.52
N TYR A 311 -6.75 -36.56 -4.39
CA TYR A 311 -5.44 -36.26 -3.79
C TYR A 311 -5.39 -36.45 -2.27
N LYS A 312 -6.52 -36.25 -1.56
CA LYS A 312 -6.60 -36.49 -0.12
C LYS A 312 -6.30 -37.96 0.24
N ASN A 313 -6.83 -38.88 -0.57
CA ASN A 313 -6.76 -40.32 -0.29
C ASN A 313 -5.57 -41.00 -0.98
N THR A 314 -4.92 -40.32 -1.90
CA THR A 314 -3.75 -40.88 -2.56
C THR A 314 -2.58 -40.96 -1.57
N PRO A 315 -1.95 -42.13 -1.37
CA PRO A 315 -0.76 -42.26 -0.53
C PRO A 315 0.36 -41.32 -0.99
N ILE A 316 1.20 -40.86 -0.06
CA ILE A 316 2.35 -39.99 -0.39
C ILE A 316 3.20 -40.64 -1.50
N GLY A 317 3.37 -41.96 -1.43
CA GLY A 317 4.14 -42.78 -2.39
C GLY A 317 3.68 -42.73 -3.86
N LYS A 318 2.40 -42.53 -4.16
CA LYS A 318 1.90 -42.60 -5.57
C LYS A 318 2.33 -41.39 -6.40
N TYR A 319 2.53 -40.25 -5.74
CA TYR A 319 3.13 -39.04 -6.32
C TYR A 319 4.46 -38.72 -5.65
N ALA A 320 5.00 -39.62 -4.82
CA ALA A 320 6.32 -39.43 -4.26
C ALA A 320 7.26 -39.33 -5.46
N PHE A 321 8.05 -38.27 -5.47
CA PHE A 321 9.00 -38.02 -6.54
C PHE A 321 9.69 -39.35 -6.87
N PRO A 322 9.69 -39.79 -8.14
CA PRO A 322 10.53 -40.90 -8.55
C PRO A 322 11.89 -40.66 -7.93
N LYS A 323 12.42 -41.69 -7.24
CA LYS A 323 13.69 -41.69 -6.49
C LYS A 323 14.57 -40.57 -7.03
N LEU A 324 14.75 -39.49 -6.24
CA LEU A 324 15.55 -38.35 -6.67
C LEU A 324 16.88 -38.92 -7.15
N GLU A 325 17.07 -38.95 -8.46
CA GLU A 325 18.37 -39.26 -9.02
C GLU A 325 19.30 -38.21 -8.42
N PRO A 326 20.48 -38.58 -7.91
CA PRO A 326 21.39 -37.67 -7.23
C PRO A 326 21.87 -36.47 -8.08
N GLU A 327 21.41 -36.34 -9.33
CA GLU A 327 22.00 -35.51 -10.38
C GLU A 327 21.24 -34.21 -10.74
N GLY A 328 20.20 -33.80 -10.00
CA GLY A 328 19.76 -32.39 -10.03
C GLY A 328 18.25 -32.10 -9.99
N ILE A 329 17.93 -30.80 -9.97
CA ILE A 329 16.55 -30.28 -9.94
C ILE A 329 15.91 -30.43 -11.32
N ARG A 330 14.81 -31.17 -11.45
CA ARG A 330 14.10 -31.27 -12.73
C ARG A 330 13.51 -29.92 -13.16
N PRO A 331 13.55 -29.59 -14.47
CA PRO A 331 12.82 -28.46 -15.03
C PRO A 331 11.34 -28.50 -14.62
N TYR A 332 10.74 -27.34 -14.41
CA TYR A 332 9.36 -27.30 -13.90
C TYR A 332 8.33 -27.84 -14.90
N GLU A 333 8.61 -27.77 -16.20
CA GLU A 333 7.78 -28.28 -17.29
C GLU A 333 7.63 -29.81 -17.25
N GLU A 334 8.53 -30.51 -16.55
CA GLU A 334 8.42 -31.97 -16.37
C GLU A 334 7.42 -32.36 -15.28
N TYR A 335 7.01 -31.43 -14.39
CA TYR A 335 6.01 -31.75 -13.38
C TYR A 335 4.62 -31.74 -14.00
N LYS A 336 3.92 -32.88 -13.91
CA LYS A 336 2.50 -32.95 -14.28
C LYS A 336 1.68 -32.03 -13.37
N ASP A 337 0.72 -31.30 -13.94
CA ASP A 337 -0.20 -30.44 -13.20
C ASP A 337 -0.87 -31.14 -12.01
N ASP A 338 -1.22 -32.42 -12.16
CA ASP A 338 -1.80 -33.23 -11.10
C ASP A 338 -0.88 -33.41 -9.88
N ALA A 339 0.43 -33.54 -10.12
CA ALA A 339 1.42 -33.63 -9.05
C ALA A 339 1.56 -32.29 -8.32
N ILE A 340 1.56 -31.18 -9.05
CA ILE A 340 1.57 -29.82 -8.48
C ILE A 340 0.31 -29.60 -7.62
N LYS A 341 -0.87 -29.89 -8.17
CA LYS A 341 -2.15 -29.77 -7.45
C LYS A 341 -2.17 -30.65 -6.19
N ALA A 342 -1.69 -31.89 -6.27
CA ALA A 342 -1.59 -32.78 -5.10
C ALA A 342 -0.66 -32.23 -4.01
N GLN A 343 0.50 -31.68 -4.40
CA GLN A 343 1.44 -31.05 -3.48
C GLN A 343 0.81 -29.83 -2.79
N VAL A 344 0.14 -28.97 -3.56
CA VAL A 344 -0.53 -27.76 -3.07
C VAL A 344 -1.60 -28.12 -2.05
N VAL A 345 -2.49 -29.08 -2.34
CA VAL A 345 -3.52 -29.53 -1.40
C VAL A 345 -2.90 -30.04 -0.10
N ARG A 346 -1.81 -30.82 -0.18
CA ARG A 346 -1.13 -31.38 0.99
C ARG A 346 -0.38 -30.35 1.81
N TYR A 347 0.01 -29.24 1.21
CA TYR A 347 0.74 -28.17 1.89
C TYR A 347 -0.09 -27.55 3.02
N PHE A 348 -1.41 -27.40 2.83
CA PHE A 348 -2.29 -26.78 3.81
C PHE A 348 -2.72 -27.74 4.92
N SER A 349 -3.10 -27.21 6.08
CA SER A 349 -3.65 -27.99 7.19
C SER A 349 -4.98 -28.66 6.79
N PRO A 350 -5.32 -29.86 7.32
CA PRO A 350 -6.52 -30.59 6.89
C PRO A 350 -7.83 -29.81 6.97
N ARG A 351 -8.01 -28.99 8.03
CA ARG A 351 -9.21 -28.14 8.20
C ARG A 351 -9.29 -27.06 7.14
N LEU A 352 -8.17 -26.39 6.87
CA LEU A 352 -8.14 -25.30 5.90
C LEU A 352 -8.32 -25.81 4.47
N ARG A 353 -7.93 -27.05 4.16
CA ARG A 353 -8.17 -27.66 2.84
C ARG A 353 -9.65 -27.66 2.47
N GLU A 354 -10.54 -27.87 3.44
CA GLU A 354 -11.99 -27.86 3.22
C GLU A 354 -12.54 -26.48 2.91
N GLN A 355 -11.85 -25.41 3.34
CA GLN A 355 -12.20 -24.04 3.01
C GLN A 355 -11.59 -23.59 1.68
N ILE A 356 -10.31 -23.88 1.41
CA ILE A 356 -9.62 -23.33 0.23
C ILE A 356 -9.91 -24.14 -1.05
N PHE A 357 -10.19 -25.44 -0.92
CA PHE A 357 -10.43 -26.33 -2.06
C PHE A 357 -11.83 -26.91 -2.03
N HIS A 358 -12.42 -27.07 -3.21
CA HIS A 358 -13.67 -27.79 -3.34
C HIS A 358 -13.46 -29.31 -3.17
N MET A 359 -13.86 -29.85 -2.02
CA MET A 359 -13.66 -31.27 -1.66
C MET A 359 -14.87 -32.17 -2.01
N GLY A 360 -15.88 -31.65 -2.71
CA GLY A 360 -17.12 -32.36 -3.08
C GLY A 360 -18.34 -31.97 -2.23
N GLU A 361 -19.43 -32.76 -2.32
CA GLU A 361 -20.71 -32.45 -1.66
C GLU A 361 -20.62 -32.56 -0.13
N SER A 362 -20.82 -31.40 0.52
CA SER A 362 -20.94 -31.13 1.96
C SER A 362 -19.94 -31.84 2.89
N PRO A 363 -18.83 -31.19 3.29
CA PRO A 363 -18.01 -31.74 4.37
C PRO A 363 -18.85 -31.83 5.65
N GLU A 364 -18.66 -32.91 6.42
CA GLU A 364 -19.28 -33.09 7.75
C GLU A 364 -19.01 -31.92 8.70
N SER A 365 -17.96 -31.13 8.43
CA SER A 365 -17.58 -29.94 9.19
C SER A 365 -18.52 -28.75 9.04
N GLY A 366 -19.40 -28.74 8.02
CA GLY A 366 -20.27 -27.60 7.72
C GLY A 366 -19.53 -26.37 7.16
N ILE A 367 -18.22 -26.47 6.91
CA ILE A 367 -17.42 -25.41 6.29
C ILE A 367 -17.73 -25.35 4.80
N LYS A 368 -18.10 -24.17 4.30
CA LYS A 368 -18.29 -23.94 2.88
C LYS A 368 -16.96 -23.56 2.23
N SER A 369 -16.54 -24.33 1.24
CA SER A 369 -15.33 -24.03 0.47
C SER A 369 -15.47 -22.76 -0.36
N ILE A 370 -14.36 -22.09 -0.62
CA ILE A 370 -14.22 -21.10 -1.70
C ILE A 370 -14.46 -21.84 -3.02
N GLU A 371 -15.39 -21.33 -3.80
CA GLU A 371 -15.68 -21.81 -5.14
C GLU A 371 -14.70 -21.14 -6.11
N GLU A 372 -14.04 -21.91 -6.96
CA GLU A 372 -13.11 -21.39 -7.97
C GLU A 372 -13.70 -21.71 -9.34
N TYR A 373 -13.86 -20.71 -10.19
CA TYR A 373 -14.33 -20.86 -11.56
C TYR A 373 -13.19 -20.46 -12.47
N SER A 374 -12.53 -21.43 -13.10
CA SER A 374 -11.39 -21.17 -14.00
C SER A 374 -11.83 -21.30 -15.45
N LEU A 375 -11.32 -20.43 -16.33
CA LEU A 375 -11.48 -20.60 -17.77
C LEU A 375 -10.68 -21.83 -18.23
N PRO A 376 -11.19 -22.63 -19.19
CA PRO A 376 -10.44 -23.75 -19.75
C PRO A 376 -9.12 -23.27 -20.37
N HIS A 377 -8.03 -24.03 -20.20
CA HIS A 377 -6.72 -23.65 -20.74
C HIS A 377 -6.77 -23.44 -22.26
N GLU A 378 -7.56 -24.24 -22.97
CA GLU A 378 -7.73 -24.14 -24.43
C GLU A 378 -8.35 -22.80 -24.86
N SER A 379 -9.11 -22.15 -23.97
CA SER A 379 -9.70 -20.82 -24.22
C SER A 379 -8.73 -19.67 -23.95
N LEU A 380 -7.62 -19.96 -23.28
CA LEU A 380 -6.55 -19.00 -22.96
C LEU A 380 -5.39 -19.09 -23.94
N ASP A 381 -5.33 -20.16 -24.74
CA ASP A 381 -4.33 -20.33 -25.79
C ASP A 381 -4.32 -19.11 -26.72
N ASN A 382 -3.15 -18.51 -26.88
CA ASN A 382 -2.89 -17.31 -27.69
C ASN A 382 -3.41 -15.98 -27.12
N ILE A 383 -4.00 -15.96 -25.93
CA ILE A 383 -4.34 -14.69 -25.27
C ILE A 383 -3.05 -14.05 -24.77
N THR A 384 -2.73 -12.87 -25.33
CA THR A 384 -1.58 -12.08 -24.90
C THR A 384 -2.01 -10.70 -24.42
N LEU A 385 -1.49 -10.28 -23.27
CA LEU A 385 -1.68 -8.94 -22.72
C LEU A 385 -0.50 -8.05 -23.16
N LYS A 386 -0.80 -6.99 -23.91
CA LYS A 386 0.19 -6.03 -24.44
C LYS A 386 -0.05 -4.63 -23.89
N LEU A 387 1.04 -3.89 -23.71
CA LEU A 387 0.99 -2.44 -23.48
C LEU A 387 1.13 -1.75 -24.85
N ILE A 388 0.18 -0.90 -25.23
CA ILE A 388 0.11 -0.33 -26.59
C ILE A 388 0.88 0.99 -26.69
N GLN A 389 0.73 1.88 -25.71
CA GLN A 389 1.18 3.26 -25.83
C GLN A 389 1.92 3.71 -24.57
N CYS A 390 3.19 3.34 -24.49
CA CYS A 390 4.15 4.08 -23.68
C CYS A 390 4.62 5.25 -24.55
N ASP A 391 4.37 6.50 -24.15
CA ASP A 391 4.79 7.70 -24.87
C ASP A 391 6.23 7.59 -25.41
N ALA A 392 6.50 8.16 -26.59
CA ALA A 392 7.80 8.05 -27.28
C ALA A 392 9.01 8.49 -26.42
N ASP A 393 8.79 9.35 -25.41
CA ASP A 393 9.82 9.81 -24.46
C ASP A 393 10.17 8.77 -23.39
N THR A 394 9.29 7.80 -23.14
CA THR A 394 9.61 6.71 -22.23
C THR A 394 10.52 5.73 -22.96
N GLN A 395 11.84 5.93 -22.79
CA GLN A 395 12.91 5.05 -23.30
C GLN A 395 12.69 3.56 -23.00
N CYS A 396 11.80 3.22 -22.06
CA CYS A 396 11.35 1.86 -21.80
C CYS A 396 10.28 1.43 -22.81
N LYS A 397 10.71 0.89 -23.96
CA LYS A 397 9.82 0.13 -24.84
C LYS A 397 9.19 -1.02 -24.04
N PRO A 398 7.86 -1.22 -24.10
CA PRO A 398 7.24 -2.38 -23.45
C PRO A 398 7.82 -3.69 -24.03
N PRO A 399 7.72 -4.83 -23.31
CA PRO A 399 8.14 -6.10 -23.87
C PRO A 399 7.41 -6.33 -25.20
N PHE A 400 8.18 -6.52 -26.29
CA PHE A 400 7.68 -6.46 -27.66
C PHE A 400 6.52 -7.45 -27.93
N ASP A 401 6.51 -8.57 -27.22
CA ASP A 401 5.60 -9.68 -27.50
C ASP A 401 4.40 -9.76 -26.55
N GLY A 402 4.34 -8.93 -25.51
CA GLY A 402 3.32 -9.02 -24.45
C GLY A 402 3.59 -10.12 -23.42
N ALA A 403 2.67 -10.29 -22.48
CA ALA A 403 2.66 -11.39 -21.53
C ALA A 403 1.57 -12.40 -21.91
N GLU A 404 1.86 -13.69 -21.79
CA GLU A 404 0.89 -14.74 -22.05
C GLU A 404 -0.05 -14.89 -20.86
N VAL A 405 -1.37 -14.92 -21.09
CA VAL A 405 -2.34 -15.18 -20.03
C VAL A 405 -2.43 -16.69 -19.79
N LYS A 406 -1.97 -17.14 -18.62
CA LYS A 406 -1.87 -18.58 -18.29
C LYS A 406 -3.05 -19.11 -17.50
N ASP A 407 -3.71 -18.25 -16.73
CA ASP A 407 -4.88 -18.62 -15.93
C ASP A 407 -5.79 -17.41 -15.76
N VAL A 408 -7.10 -17.64 -15.78
CA VAL A 408 -8.11 -16.65 -15.42
C VAL A 408 -9.14 -17.37 -14.57
N SER A 409 -9.26 -16.94 -13.31
CA SER A 409 -10.09 -17.59 -12.31
C SER A 409 -10.93 -16.57 -11.55
N LEU A 410 -12.22 -16.84 -11.39
CA LEU A 410 -13.10 -16.12 -10.49
C LEU A 410 -13.26 -16.95 -9.21
N TYR A 411 -12.79 -16.43 -8.08
CA TYR A 411 -12.99 -17.05 -6.78
C TYR A 411 -14.23 -16.45 -6.12
N ARG A 412 -15.03 -17.28 -5.47
CA ARG A 412 -16.26 -16.88 -4.78
C ARG A 412 -16.27 -17.43 -3.37
N HIS A 413 -16.38 -16.52 -2.41
CA HIS A 413 -16.55 -16.87 -1.01
C HIS A 413 -18.04 -17.07 -0.67
N HIS A 414 -18.33 -17.95 0.28
CA HIS A 414 -19.73 -18.27 0.66
C HIS A 414 -20.52 -17.07 1.20
N LEU A 415 -19.83 -16.02 1.66
CA LEU A 415 -20.41 -14.73 2.09
C LEU A 415 -20.62 -13.74 0.92
N LYS A 416 -20.63 -14.21 -0.33
CA LYS A 416 -20.91 -13.40 -1.53
C LYS A 416 -19.84 -12.34 -1.83
N HIS A 417 -18.58 -12.66 -1.56
CA HIS A 417 -17.45 -11.87 -2.02
C HIS A 417 -16.84 -12.59 -3.22
N ASP A 418 -16.64 -11.86 -4.30
CA ASP A 418 -16.03 -12.37 -5.52
C ASP A 418 -14.64 -11.73 -5.71
N LEU A 419 -13.69 -12.52 -6.19
CA LEU A 419 -12.31 -12.13 -6.42
C LEU A 419 -11.90 -12.63 -7.80
N LEU A 420 -11.77 -11.71 -8.76
CA LEU A 420 -11.22 -12.05 -10.06
C LEU A 420 -9.70 -12.13 -9.94
N ALA A 421 -9.10 -13.19 -10.48
CA ALA A 421 -7.67 -13.32 -10.62
C ALA A 421 -7.31 -13.67 -12.06
N PHE A 422 -6.23 -13.10 -12.58
CA PHE A 422 -5.62 -13.59 -13.81
C PHE A 422 -4.11 -13.63 -13.66
N ARG A 423 -3.52 -14.73 -14.12
CA ARG A 423 -2.09 -14.97 -14.11
C ARG A 423 -1.54 -14.77 -15.50
N ILE A 424 -0.45 -14.04 -15.56
CA ILE A 424 0.36 -13.88 -16.76
C ILE A 424 1.75 -14.47 -16.55
N GLU A 425 2.40 -14.82 -17.66
CA GLU A 425 3.81 -15.20 -17.70
C GLU A 425 4.52 -14.49 -18.85
N MET A 426 5.83 -14.30 -18.68
CA MET A 426 6.68 -13.87 -19.78
C MET A 426 6.71 -14.97 -20.85
N PRO A 427 6.59 -14.64 -22.16
CA PRO A 427 6.79 -15.61 -23.21
C PRO A 427 8.24 -16.07 -23.15
N VAL A 428 8.45 -17.29 -22.66
CA VAL A 428 9.76 -17.93 -22.68
C VAL A 428 9.92 -18.52 -24.06
N SER A 429 10.78 -17.95 -24.90
CA SER A 429 11.03 -18.56 -26.20
C SER A 429 11.72 -19.89 -25.99
N VAL A 430 10.98 -20.97 -26.24
CA VAL A 430 11.48 -22.33 -26.33
C VAL A 430 12.73 -22.29 -27.21
N ASN A 431 13.90 -22.64 -26.64
CA ASN A 431 15.27 -22.55 -27.20
C ASN A 431 16.13 -21.34 -26.77
N ASN A 432 15.74 -20.59 -25.74
CA ASN A 432 16.66 -19.62 -25.13
C ASN A 432 17.71 -20.33 -24.26
N SER A 433 18.99 -19.94 -24.38
CA SER A 433 20.07 -20.46 -23.54
C SER A 433 19.91 -20.03 -22.08
N TRP A 434 19.15 -18.95 -21.83
CA TRP A 434 18.72 -18.51 -20.50
C TRP A 434 17.89 -19.54 -19.72
N ASP A 435 17.24 -20.47 -20.43
CA ASP A 435 16.52 -21.56 -19.81
C ASP A 435 17.43 -22.72 -19.43
N ASP A 436 18.61 -22.88 -20.07
CA ASP A 436 19.55 -23.93 -19.69
C ASP A 436 20.16 -23.61 -18.31
N PRO A 437 19.83 -24.40 -17.26
CA PRO A 437 20.36 -24.16 -15.93
C PRO A 437 21.88 -24.30 -15.87
N LYS A 438 22.50 -25.01 -16.82
CA LYS A 438 23.96 -25.15 -16.87
C LYS A 438 24.65 -23.85 -17.24
N CYS A 439 24.03 -22.98 -18.02
CA CYS A 439 24.64 -21.71 -18.42
C CYS A 439 24.17 -20.57 -17.52
N ALA A 440 22.87 -20.52 -17.24
CA ALA A 440 22.25 -19.34 -16.65
C ALA A 440 22.57 -19.13 -15.15
N ASP A 441 23.00 -20.16 -14.41
CA ASP A 441 23.38 -20.04 -12.99
C ASP A 441 24.90 -19.97 -12.76
N GLN A 442 25.70 -20.08 -13.83
CA GLN A 442 27.15 -20.06 -13.78
C GLN A 442 27.71 -18.65 -13.99
N THR A 443 29.01 -18.46 -13.74
CA THR A 443 29.68 -17.15 -13.93
C THR A 443 29.82 -16.74 -15.40
N ASN A 444 29.54 -17.63 -16.36
CA ASN A 444 29.49 -17.33 -17.79
C ASN A 444 28.09 -16.98 -18.32
N TRP A 445 27.08 -16.82 -17.45
CA TRP A 445 25.70 -16.48 -17.86
C TRP A 445 25.61 -15.28 -18.83
N TRP A 446 26.52 -14.31 -18.69
CA TRP A 446 26.53 -13.10 -19.51
C TRP A 446 26.90 -13.36 -20.98
N HIS A 447 27.38 -14.56 -21.32
CA HIS A 447 27.71 -14.93 -22.70
C HIS A 447 26.48 -14.86 -23.60
N ASP A 448 25.33 -15.28 -23.05
CA ASP A 448 24.04 -15.30 -23.71
C ASP A 448 23.53 -13.90 -24.09
N LEU A 449 24.05 -12.84 -23.46
CA LEU A 449 23.71 -11.45 -23.81
C LEU A 449 24.12 -11.08 -25.24
N PHE A 450 25.12 -11.78 -25.80
CA PHE A 450 25.62 -11.54 -27.15
C PHE A 450 25.03 -12.45 -28.21
N GLU A 451 24.24 -13.45 -27.81
CA GLU A 451 23.58 -14.33 -28.75
C GLU A 451 22.44 -13.60 -29.46
N ARG A 452 22.53 -13.47 -30.79
CA ARG A 452 21.52 -12.76 -31.60
C ARG A 452 20.10 -13.32 -31.45
N LYS A 453 19.96 -14.57 -31.03
CA LYS A 453 18.66 -15.23 -30.82
C LYS A 453 17.95 -14.78 -29.54
N GLN A 454 18.69 -14.31 -28.54
CA GLN A 454 18.19 -14.17 -27.17
C GLN A 454 17.44 -12.86 -26.88
N ASN A 455 17.42 -11.90 -27.82
CA ASN A 455 16.82 -10.56 -27.68
C ASN A 455 16.76 -10.07 -26.21
N PRO A 456 17.93 -9.86 -25.55
CA PRO A 456 18.01 -9.65 -24.10
C PRO A 456 17.19 -8.45 -23.63
N GLU A 457 16.96 -7.50 -24.53
CA GLU A 457 16.04 -6.39 -24.37
C GLU A 457 14.64 -6.81 -23.89
N CYS A 458 14.04 -7.86 -24.46
CA CYS A 458 12.67 -8.28 -24.10
C CYS A 458 12.54 -8.86 -22.69
N VAL A 459 13.63 -9.35 -22.12
CA VAL A 459 13.65 -10.05 -20.84
C VAL A 459 14.26 -9.21 -19.71
N GLN A 460 14.53 -7.92 -19.94
CA GLN A 460 15.07 -7.02 -18.91
C GLN A 460 14.09 -6.83 -17.76
N LEU A 461 14.59 -6.91 -16.53
CA LEU A 461 13.80 -6.70 -15.32
C LEU A 461 12.99 -5.40 -15.35
N GLU A 462 13.57 -4.26 -15.77
CA GLU A 462 12.88 -2.96 -15.81
C GLU A 462 11.60 -2.99 -16.66
N ARG A 463 11.63 -3.70 -17.78
CA ARG A 463 10.46 -3.82 -18.65
C ARG A 463 9.32 -4.54 -17.95
N TRP A 464 9.65 -5.56 -17.15
CA TRP A 464 8.67 -6.34 -16.40
C TRP A 464 8.23 -5.66 -15.10
N LEU A 465 9.08 -4.84 -14.48
CA LEU A 465 8.68 -3.91 -13.41
C LEU A 465 7.65 -2.91 -13.93
N ASN A 466 7.95 -2.24 -15.04
CA ASN A 466 7.01 -1.33 -15.70
C ASN A 466 5.72 -2.06 -16.12
N PHE A 467 5.84 -3.28 -16.68
CA PHE A 467 4.68 -4.09 -17.04
C PHE A 467 3.78 -4.38 -15.84
N THR A 468 4.36 -4.82 -14.73
CA THR A 468 3.64 -5.11 -13.48
C THR A 468 2.93 -3.86 -12.94
N GLN A 469 3.61 -2.71 -12.96
CA GLN A 469 3.07 -1.43 -12.51
C GLN A 469 1.88 -0.97 -13.35
N MET A 470 1.95 -1.10 -14.67
CA MET A 470 0.87 -0.65 -15.55
C MET A 470 -0.36 -1.56 -15.47
N VAL A 471 -0.16 -2.89 -15.46
CA VAL A 471 -1.28 -3.85 -15.51
C VAL A 471 -2.17 -3.79 -14.28
N ARG A 472 -1.62 -3.48 -13.10
CA ARG A 472 -2.43 -3.39 -11.87
C ARG A 472 -3.39 -2.20 -11.84
N ILE A 473 -3.28 -1.21 -12.71
CA ILE A 473 -4.12 0.00 -12.65
C ILE A 473 -5.55 -0.33 -13.08
N LEU A 474 -6.54 -0.05 -12.24
CA LEU A 474 -7.96 -0.20 -12.54
C LEU A 474 -8.54 1.09 -13.14
N TYR A 475 -8.16 2.23 -12.58
CA TYR A 475 -8.52 3.57 -13.05
C TYR A 475 -7.49 4.59 -12.54
N PRO A 476 -7.30 5.74 -13.22
CA PRO A 476 -6.47 6.83 -12.72
C PRO A 476 -7.05 7.42 -11.44
N SER A 477 -6.31 7.40 -10.34
CA SER A 477 -6.68 8.14 -9.11
C SER A 477 -6.43 9.64 -9.21
N PHE A 478 -5.40 10.04 -9.96
CA PHE A 478 -4.93 11.41 -10.01
C PHE A 478 -4.66 11.84 -11.45
N LEU A 479 -5.00 13.09 -11.78
CA LEU A 479 -4.74 13.67 -13.09
C LEU A 479 -3.23 13.73 -13.40
N GLU A 480 -2.40 13.84 -12.36
CA GLU A 480 -0.95 13.83 -12.42
C GLU A 480 -0.41 12.52 -12.99
N GLN A 481 -1.05 11.37 -12.75
CA GLN A 481 -0.58 10.09 -13.28
C GLN A 481 -0.57 10.09 -14.82
N TRP A 482 -1.51 10.79 -15.44
CA TRP A 482 -1.54 10.97 -16.88
C TRP A 482 -0.45 11.93 -17.35
N LYS A 483 -0.31 13.10 -16.70
CA LYS A 483 0.73 14.10 -17.00
C LYS A 483 2.16 13.54 -16.86
N GLU A 484 2.36 12.69 -15.87
CA GLU A 484 3.65 12.05 -15.54
C GLU A 484 3.91 10.77 -16.34
N LYS A 485 3.01 10.39 -17.26
CA LYS A 485 3.16 9.18 -18.09
C LYS A 485 3.32 7.91 -17.22
N LYS A 486 2.56 7.85 -16.12
CA LYS A 486 2.48 6.72 -15.17
C LYS A 486 1.33 5.75 -15.48
N ILE A 487 0.63 5.97 -16.59
CA ILE A 487 -0.45 5.12 -17.07
C ILE A 487 -0.17 4.82 -18.54
N CYS A 488 -0.48 3.60 -18.98
CA CYS A 488 -0.30 3.14 -20.34
C CYS A 488 -1.58 2.44 -20.80
N ASP A 489 -1.91 2.63 -22.08
CA ASP A 489 -3.01 1.92 -22.72
C ASP A 489 -2.66 0.43 -22.82
N MET A 490 -3.65 -0.42 -22.53
CA MET A 490 -3.49 -1.88 -22.50
C MET A 490 -4.36 -2.55 -23.53
N GLN A 491 -3.92 -3.66 -24.09
CA GLN A 491 -4.73 -4.45 -25.00
C GLN A 491 -4.56 -5.93 -24.73
N ILE A 492 -5.69 -6.61 -24.59
CA ILE A 492 -5.73 -8.06 -24.59
C ILE A 492 -5.95 -8.50 -26.04
N LYS A 493 -4.94 -9.11 -26.65
CA LYS A 493 -5.07 -9.73 -27.97
C LYS A 493 -5.64 -11.12 -27.78
N ASP A 494 -6.95 -11.23 -27.97
CA ASP A 494 -7.68 -12.49 -28.15
C ASP A 494 -7.73 -12.83 -29.66
N LEU A 495 -8.15 -14.04 -30.03
CA LEU A 495 -8.38 -14.48 -31.42
C LEU A 495 -9.51 -13.70 -32.14
N SER A 496 -10.20 -12.80 -31.44
CA SER A 496 -11.23 -11.93 -32.02
C SER A 496 -10.63 -10.82 -32.90
N SER A 497 -11.33 -10.45 -33.97
CA SER A 497 -10.90 -9.43 -34.94
C SER A 497 -10.70 -8.03 -34.38
N ASP A 498 -11.39 -7.67 -33.27
CA ASP A 498 -11.25 -6.39 -32.57
C ASP A 498 -10.82 -6.62 -31.11
N PRO A 499 -9.50 -6.62 -30.81
CA PRO A 499 -9.01 -6.86 -29.46
C PRO A 499 -9.43 -5.73 -28.51
N PRO A 500 -10.01 -6.05 -27.33
CA PRO A 500 -10.32 -5.03 -26.33
C PRO A 500 -9.07 -4.23 -25.97
N ALA A 501 -9.15 -2.92 -26.17
CA ALA A 501 -8.12 -1.98 -25.77
C ALA A 501 -8.66 -1.06 -24.68
N THR A 502 -7.94 -0.92 -23.57
CA THR A 502 -8.17 0.09 -22.55
C THR A 502 -7.46 1.36 -22.99
N SER A 503 -8.23 2.44 -23.16
CA SER A 503 -7.71 3.80 -23.30
C SER A 503 -8.15 4.60 -22.09
N PHE A 504 -7.23 4.94 -21.18
CA PHE A 504 -7.54 5.63 -19.91
C PHE A 504 -7.84 7.14 -20.07
N LYS A 505 -8.22 7.59 -21.27
CA LYS A 505 -8.33 9.02 -21.61
C LYS A 505 -9.59 9.69 -21.04
N ILE A 506 -10.60 8.95 -20.60
CA ILE A 506 -11.91 9.49 -20.20
C ILE A 506 -12.53 8.64 -19.07
N GLU A 507 -12.11 8.83 -17.81
CA GLU A 507 -12.75 8.22 -16.61
C GLU A 507 -13.05 6.69 -16.67
N ASP A 508 -12.46 5.98 -17.64
CA ASP A 508 -12.89 4.65 -18.00
C ASP A 508 -12.20 3.63 -17.10
N PHE A 509 -13.01 2.82 -16.44
CA PHE A 509 -12.57 1.61 -15.77
C PHE A 509 -11.86 0.67 -16.76
N ASN A 510 -10.85 -0.04 -16.29
CA ASN A 510 -10.01 -0.92 -17.11
C ASN A 510 -10.84 -1.94 -17.92
N SER A 511 -10.88 -1.77 -19.25
CA SER A 511 -11.71 -2.58 -20.15
C SER A 511 -11.25 -4.04 -20.26
N VAL A 512 -9.97 -4.32 -19.98
CA VAL A 512 -9.47 -5.70 -19.86
C VAL A 512 -10.19 -6.42 -18.72
N ILE A 513 -10.41 -5.77 -17.59
CA ILE A 513 -11.11 -6.38 -16.45
C ILE A 513 -12.59 -6.62 -16.77
N THR A 514 -13.25 -5.64 -17.38
CA THR A 514 -14.64 -5.80 -17.88
C THR A 514 -14.74 -6.97 -18.86
N HIS A 515 -13.78 -7.09 -19.79
CA HIS A 515 -13.73 -8.20 -20.74
C HIS A 515 -13.57 -9.55 -20.03
N LEU A 516 -12.65 -9.67 -19.06
CA LEU A 516 -12.45 -10.91 -18.30
C LEU A 516 -13.68 -11.28 -17.46
N LEU A 517 -14.32 -10.30 -16.79
CA LEU A 517 -15.57 -10.53 -16.05
C LEU A 517 -16.71 -11.01 -16.97
N SER A 518 -16.77 -10.50 -18.21
CA SER A 518 -17.77 -10.92 -19.18
C SER A 518 -17.67 -12.40 -19.56
N LYS A 519 -16.51 -13.04 -19.36
CA LYS A 519 -16.35 -14.49 -19.56
C LYS A 519 -17.04 -15.30 -18.45
N PHE A 520 -17.25 -14.71 -17.27
CA PHE A 520 -17.89 -15.37 -16.13
C PHE A 520 -19.35 -14.98 -15.92
N TYR A 521 -19.75 -13.72 -16.10
CA TYR A 521 -21.12 -13.28 -15.81
C TYR A 521 -22.05 -13.35 -17.01
N GLN A 522 -23.28 -13.83 -16.79
CA GLN A 522 -24.30 -14.01 -17.84
C GLN A 522 -24.81 -12.67 -18.38
N ASP A 523 -25.16 -11.78 -17.47
CA ASP A 523 -25.81 -10.51 -17.74
C ASP A 523 -24.80 -9.36 -17.77
N SER A 524 -24.94 -8.43 -18.73
CA SER A 524 -24.19 -7.18 -18.75
C SER A 524 -24.47 -6.33 -17.52
N GLU A 525 -25.69 -6.37 -16.97
CA GLU A 525 -26.01 -5.62 -15.75
C GLU A 525 -25.18 -6.09 -14.55
N ASP A 526 -24.84 -7.38 -14.46
CA ASP A 526 -23.99 -7.90 -13.38
C ASP A 526 -22.56 -7.37 -13.49
N ILE A 527 -22.07 -7.21 -14.72
CA ILE A 527 -20.76 -6.63 -15.00
C ILE A 527 -20.76 -5.14 -14.65
N ASP A 528 -21.79 -4.40 -15.05
CA ASP A 528 -21.94 -2.98 -14.71
C ASP A 528 -22.04 -2.78 -13.19
N ARG A 529 -22.83 -3.60 -12.49
CA ARG A 529 -22.89 -3.60 -11.02
C ARG A 529 -21.53 -3.92 -10.37
N ALA A 530 -20.79 -4.88 -10.91
CA ALA A 530 -19.45 -5.19 -10.40
C ALA A 530 -18.49 -4.01 -10.61
N ARG A 531 -18.56 -3.34 -11.76
CA ARG A 531 -17.79 -2.13 -12.07
C ARG A 531 -18.14 -0.98 -11.14
N GLU A 532 -19.43 -0.66 -10.99
CA GLU A 532 -19.90 0.42 -10.09
C GLU A 532 -19.41 0.18 -8.67
N ARG A 533 -19.52 -1.05 -8.15
CA ARG A 533 -18.98 -1.37 -6.82
C ARG A 533 -17.47 -1.26 -6.73
N LEU A 534 -16.75 -1.65 -7.76
CA LEU A 534 -15.30 -1.44 -7.79
C LEU A 534 -14.95 0.05 -7.74
N MET A 535 -15.79 0.94 -8.29
CA MET A 535 -15.56 2.38 -8.21
C MET A 535 -16.02 2.97 -6.86
N ASP A 536 -17.12 2.46 -6.30
CA ASP A 536 -17.77 3.01 -5.11
C ASP A 536 -17.22 2.43 -3.78
N GLU A 537 -16.98 1.12 -3.74
CA GLU A 537 -16.59 0.37 -2.54
C GLU A 537 -15.06 0.14 -2.47
N SER A 538 -14.39 -0.04 -3.61
CA SER A 538 -12.94 -0.22 -3.61
C SER A 538 -12.27 1.12 -3.32
N ARG A 539 -11.67 1.23 -2.14
CA ARG A 539 -10.72 2.32 -1.84
C ARG A 539 -9.44 2.24 -2.70
N ASN A 540 -9.24 1.13 -3.42
CA ASN A 540 -8.05 0.85 -4.20
C ASN A 540 -8.32 1.03 -5.69
N ASP A 541 -7.58 1.96 -6.27
CA ASP A 541 -7.48 2.24 -7.72
C ASP A 541 -6.66 1.20 -8.49
N ARG A 542 -6.17 0.18 -7.79
CA ARG A 542 -5.23 -0.82 -8.28
C ARG A 542 -5.62 -2.21 -7.80
N MET A 543 -5.36 -3.19 -8.65
CA MET A 543 -5.34 -4.59 -8.30
C MET A 543 -4.18 -4.89 -7.34
N PHE A 544 -4.40 -5.91 -6.51
CA PHE A 544 -3.34 -6.54 -5.73
C PHE A 544 -2.49 -7.42 -6.66
N VAL A 545 -1.17 -7.47 -6.46
CA VAL A 545 -0.28 -8.29 -7.30
C VAL A 545 0.55 -9.29 -6.50
N ASN A 546 0.59 -10.54 -6.96
CA ASN A 546 1.48 -11.58 -6.47
C ASN A 546 2.44 -11.95 -7.59
N VAL A 547 3.71 -11.55 -7.51
CA VAL A 547 4.66 -11.61 -8.63
C VAL A 547 5.96 -12.30 -8.26
N ALA A 548 6.48 -13.10 -9.18
CA ALA A 548 7.76 -13.76 -9.10
C ALA A 548 8.72 -13.29 -10.20
N TYR A 549 9.96 -12.98 -9.82
CA TYR A 549 11.06 -12.63 -10.70
C TYR A 549 12.22 -13.61 -10.46
N ALA A 550 12.59 -14.39 -11.48
CA ALA A 550 13.81 -15.21 -11.44
C ALA A 550 14.86 -14.59 -12.37
N LEU A 551 15.96 -14.10 -11.81
CA LEU A 551 17.02 -13.39 -12.54
C LEU A 551 18.12 -14.36 -12.99
N ALA A 552 18.75 -14.06 -14.13
CA ALA A 552 19.91 -14.81 -14.64
C ALA A 552 21.17 -14.54 -13.82
N GLY A 553 22.11 -15.47 -13.78
CA GLY A 553 23.42 -15.36 -13.13
C GLY A 553 23.43 -15.84 -11.67
N PRO A 554 24.64 -15.99 -11.09
CA PRO A 554 24.80 -16.56 -9.77
C PRO A 554 24.31 -15.62 -8.66
N VAL A 555 24.18 -16.21 -7.47
CA VAL A 555 23.92 -15.46 -6.24
C VAL A 555 25.07 -14.47 -5.98
N PRO A 556 24.78 -13.19 -5.71
CA PRO A 556 25.77 -12.17 -5.39
C PRO A 556 26.68 -12.59 -4.25
N SER A 557 27.98 -12.73 -4.55
CA SER A 557 29.00 -13.03 -3.55
C SER A 557 29.49 -11.78 -2.83
N ASN A 558 29.56 -10.64 -3.53
CA ASN A 558 30.05 -9.39 -2.99
C ASN A 558 28.94 -8.56 -2.32
N GLN A 559 29.32 -7.75 -1.32
CA GLN A 559 28.37 -6.96 -0.52
C GLN A 559 27.64 -5.88 -1.34
N TRP A 560 28.27 -5.30 -2.37
CA TRP A 560 27.66 -4.26 -3.20
C TRP A 560 26.56 -4.84 -4.08
N ALA A 561 26.83 -5.96 -4.74
CA ALA A 561 25.84 -6.70 -5.49
C ALA A 561 24.67 -7.16 -4.59
N LYS A 562 24.93 -7.63 -3.36
CA LYS A 562 23.86 -7.93 -2.39
C LYS A 562 23.02 -6.70 -2.02
N GLN A 563 23.64 -5.52 -1.90
CA GLN A 563 22.91 -4.27 -1.61
C GLN A 563 22.04 -3.84 -2.79
N GLU A 564 22.56 -3.89 -4.00
CA GLU A 564 21.78 -3.57 -5.20
C GLU A 564 20.64 -4.57 -5.43
N PHE A 565 20.86 -5.86 -5.16
CA PHE A 565 19.79 -6.86 -5.18
C PHE A 565 18.66 -6.51 -4.20
N ASN A 566 19.00 -6.15 -2.96
CA ASN A 566 18.05 -5.69 -1.96
C ASN A 566 17.33 -4.39 -2.37
N ARG A 567 18.02 -3.46 -3.05
CA ARG A 567 17.45 -2.20 -3.56
C ARG A 567 16.42 -2.47 -4.65
N ILE A 568 16.74 -3.36 -5.58
CA ILE A 568 15.88 -3.71 -6.71
C ILE A 568 14.68 -4.55 -6.25
N HIS A 569 14.89 -5.46 -5.30
CA HIS A 569 13.79 -6.15 -4.62
C HIS A 569 12.82 -5.16 -3.97
N HIS A 570 13.31 -4.08 -3.36
CA HIS A 570 12.46 -3.03 -2.80
C HIS A 570 11.63 -2.31 -3.88
N ILE A 571 12.23 -1.97 -5.01
CA ILE A 571 11.52 -1.31 -6.13
C ILE A 571 10.40 -2.23 -6.63
N ALA A 572 10.71 -3.51 -6.81
CA ALA A 572 9.72 -4.53 -7.17
C ALA A 572 8.61 -4.64 -6.10
N LEU A 573 8.99 -4.63 -4.81
CA LEU A 573 8.06 -4.72 -3.68
C LEU A 573 7.00 -3.62 -3.72
N HIS A 574 7.37 -2.38 -4.04
CA HIS A 574 6.40 -1.28 -4.17
C HIS A 574 5.77 -1.17 -5.57
N VAL A 575 6.12 -2.09 -6.47
CA VAL A 575 5.69 -2.12 -7.87
C VAL A 575 6.01 -0.79 -8.58
N ASP A 576 7.20 -0.27 -8.29
CA ASP A 576 7.74 0.94 -8.89
C ASP A 576 8.73 0.61 -10.01
N ARG A 577 9.15 1.65 -10.73
CA ARG A 577 10.20 1.57 -11.77
C ARG A 577 11.52 2.10 -11.24
N GLN A 578 12.62 1.72 -11.86
CA GLN A 578 13.93 2.29 -11.54
C GLN A 578 13.93 3.82 -11.68
N LYS A 579 13.20 4.35 -12.67
CA LYS A 579 13.06 5.80 -12.88
C LYS A 579 12.16 6.53 -11.89
N ASP A 580 11.30 5.80 -11.17
CA ASP A 580 10.45 6.38 -10.13
C ASP A 580 11.23 6.58 -8.81
N THR A 581 12.49 6.12 -8.75
CA THR A 581 13.34 6.30 -7.59
C THR A 581 13.85 7.73 -7.45
N SER A 582 13.95 8.19 -6.20
CA SER A 582 14.61 9.46 -5.86
C SER A 582 16.09 9.44 -6.30
N PRO A 583 16.79 10.60 -6.32
CA PRO A 583 18.24 10.64 -6.56
C PRO A 583 19.07 9.74 -5.62
N GLY A 584 18.48 9.30 -4.50
CA GLY A 584 19.03 8.32 -3.58
C GLY A 584 18.80 6.85 -3.96
N GLU A 585 18.28 6.55 -5.16
CA GLU A 585 18.17 5.21 -5.78
C GLU A 585 17.13 4.25 -5.17
N PHE A 586 16.42 4.70 -4.13
CA PHE A 586 15.26 4.04 -3.56
C PHE A 586 13.98 4.79 -3.97
N ALA A 587 12.86 4.06 -4.03
CA ALA A 587 11.53 4.62 -4.27
C ALA A 587 11.19 5.72 -3.25
N TYR A 588 11.61 5.52 -1.99
CA TYR A 588 11.49 6.48 -0.89
C TYR A 588 12.85 6.79 -0.27
N SER A 589 12.89 7.48 0.86
CA SER A 589 14.17 7.71 1.55
C SER A 589 14.81 6.39 1.95
N ARG A 590 16.12 6.25 1.75
CA ARG A 590 16.87 5.02 2.04
C ARG A 590 16.63 4.49 3.46
N GLN A 591 16.60 5.37 4.46
CA GLN A 591 16.38 4.99 5.86
C GLN A 591 14.99 4.38 6.06
N PHE A 592 13.96 5.01 5.51
CA PHE A 592 12.59 4.52 5.59
C PHE A 592 12.46 3.14 4.92
N CYS A 593 13.00 2.99 3.71
CA CYS A 593 13.03 1.71 3.00
C CYS A 593 13.70 0.61 3.83
N GLN A 594 14.85 0.91 4.42
CA GLN A 594 15.58 -0.03 5.27
C GLN A 594 14.82 -0.41 6.55
N GLU A 595 14.07 0.52 7.14
CA GLU A 595 13.22 0.25 8.31
C GLU A 595 12.01 -0.62 7.94
N GLN A 596 11.34 -0.32 6.83
CA GLN A 596 10.22 -1.14 6.33
C GLN A 596 10.65 -2.56 5.97
N GLN A 597 11.80 -2.71 5.31
CA GLN A 597 12.32 -4.02 4.90
C GLN A 597 12.53 -4.98 6.08
N LYS A 598 12.79 -4.48 7.29
CA LYS A 598 12.96 -5.33 8.48
C LYS A 598 11.70 -6.13 8.82
N TYR A 599 10.53 -5.58 8.49
CA TYR A 599 9.23 -6.17 8.85
C TYR A 599 8.50 -6.77 7.65
N GLN A 600 8.83 -6.35 6.44
CA GLN A 600 8.16 -6.76 5.21
C GLN A 600 8.90 -7.84 4.43
N VAL A 601 10.20 -8.09 4.70
CA VAL A 601 11.02 -9.01 3.91
C VAL A 601 11.36 -10.28 4.68
N TYR A 602 11.03 -11.42 4.06
CA TYR A 602 11.46 -12.74 4.47
C TYR A 602 12.84 -13.07 3.91
N ARG A 603 13.81 -13.26 4.81
CA ARG A 603 15.25 -13.39 4.48
C ARG A 603 15.85 -14.78 4.71
N ARG A 604 15.05 -15.79 5.03
CA ARG A 604 15.57 -17.15 5.35
C ARG A 604 16.51 -17.69 4.26
N TRP A 605 16.21 -17.37 3.00
CA TRP A 605 16.93 -17.87 1.83
C TRP A 605 17.75 -16.79 1.12
N GLU A 606 18.06 -15.68 1.80
CA GLU A 606 18.81 -14.56 1.20
C GLU A 606 20.21 -14.98 0.72
N GLU A 607 20.90 -15.84 1.48
CA GLU A 607 22.21 -16.38 1.09
C GLU A 607 22.13 -17.36 -0.10
N LEU A 608 20.94 -17.87 -0.42
CA LEU A 608 20.66 -18.62 -1.64
C LEU A 608 20.13 -17.72 -2.77
N GLY A 609 20.18 -16.40 -2.59
CA GLY A 609 19.75 -15.41 -3.57
C GLY A 609 18.24 -15.22 -3.66
N SER A 610 17.46 -15.59 -2.64
CA SER A 610 16.00 -15.43 -2.65
C SER A 610 15.52 -14.45 -1.57
N LEU A 611 14.73 -13.46 -1.99
CA LEU A 611 14.07 -12.46 -1.14
C LEU A 611 12.57 -12.44 -1.41
N HIS A 612 11.75 -12.57 -0.37
CA HIS A 612 10.29 -12.44 -0.49
C HIS A 612 9.81 -11.23 0.31
N GLY A 613 9.04 -10.34 -0.30
CA GLY A 613 8.53 -9.13 0.34
C GLY A 613 7.00 -9.09 0.32
N PHE A 614 6.41 -8.50 1.35
CA PHE A 614 4.96 -8.41 1.53
C PHE A 614 4.53 -7.00 1.93
N THR A 615 3.61 -6.42 1.17
CA THR A 615 2.89 -5.18 1.49
C THR A 615 1.38 -5.44 1.49
N ASP A 616 0.61 -4.40 1.77
CA ASP A 616 -0.86 -4.41 1.68
C ASP A 616 -1.39 -4.46 0.23
N HIS A 617 -0.53 -4.25 -0.78
CA HIS A 617 -0.91 -4.19 -2.19
C HIS A 617 -0.09 -5.10 -3.11
N SER A 618 0.95 -5.75 -2.59
CA SER A 618 1.83 -6.62 -3.37
C SER A 618 2.49 -7.71 -2.53
N HIS A 619 2.67 -8.89 -3.13
CA HIS A 619 3.60 -9.91 -2.68
C HIS A 619 4.63 -10.14 -3.78
N VAL A 620 5.92 -10.04 -3.43
CA VAL A 620 7.02 -10.10 -4.41
C VAL A 620 8.04 -11.15 -4.02
N TYR A 621 8.34 -12.05 -4.95
CA TYR A 621 9.32 -13.12 -4.78
C TYR A 621 10.41 -12.91 -5.82
N MET A 622 11.58 -12.49 -5.38
CA MET A 622 12.71 -12.28 -6.28
C MET A 622 13.81 -13.28 -5.94
N GLY A 623 14.28 -13.99 -6.95
CA GLY A 623 15.26 -15.04 -6.77
C GLY A 623 16.33 -15.05 -7.85
N LEU A 624 17.52 -15.43 -7.42
CA LEU A 624 18.63 -15.89 -8.23
C LEU A 624 18.75 -17.40 -7.96
N SER A 625 19.31 -18.17 -8.89
CA SER A 625 19.41 -19.64 -8.89
C SER A 625 18.32 -20.41 -9.63
N ARG A 626 18.68 -21.66 -9.94
CA ARG A 626 17.79 -22.72 -10.41
C ARG A 626 16.60 -22.95 -9.50
N GLU A 627 16.77 -22.91 -8.19
CA GLU A 627 15.68 -23.14 -7.23
C GLU A 627 14.57 -22.08 -7.39
N ALA A 628 14.97 -20.83 -7.60
CA ALA A 628 14.02 -19.74 -7.87
C ALA A 628 13.26 -19.99 -9.17
N ARG A 629 13.97 -20.34 -10.25
CA ARG A 629 13.43 -20.56 -11.60
C ARG A 629 12.55 -21.80 -11.73
N GLU A 630 12.94 -22.92 -11.14
CA GLU A 630 12.35 -24.25 -11.41
C GLU A 630 11.33 -24.69 -10.37
N ARG A 631 11.29 -24.04 -9.21
CA ARG A 631 10.39 -24.46 -8.10
C ARG A 631 9.65 -23.29 -7.50
N ILE A 632 10.37 -22.27 -7.03
CA ILE A 632 9.74 -21.22 -6.24
C ILE A 632 8.79 -20.41 -7.15
N ALA A 633 9.31 -19.84 -8.24
CA ALA A 633 8.55 -18.94 -9.09
C ALA A 633 7.40 -19.64 -9.84
N PRO A 634 7.58 -20.78 -10.54
CA PRO A 634 6.49 -21.40 -11.31
C PRO A 634 5.54 -22.26 -10.49
N ILE A 635 5.98 -22.83 -9.36
CA ILE A 635 5.17 -23.78 -8.57
C ILE A 635 4.70 -23.13 -7.28
N HIS A 636 5.61 -22.69 -6.42
CA HIS A 636 5.23 -22.23 -5.08
C HIS A 636 4.46 -20.91 -5.11
N VAL A 637 4.92 -19.91 -5.87
CA VAL A 637 4.30 -18.58 -5.89
C VAL A 637 2.87 -18.60 -6.41
N PRO A 638 2.55 -19.13 -7.60
CA PRO A 638 1.18 -19.11 -8.11
C PRO A 638 0.27 -20.10 -7.39
N HIS A 639 0.76 -21.28 -7.02
CA HIS A 639 -0.12 -22.36 -6.55
C HIS A 639 -0.18 -22.51 -5.02
N ILE A 640 0.91 -22.27 -4.29
CA ILE A 640 0.93 -22.39 -2.81
C ILE A 640 0.72 -21.00 -2.19
N TYR A 641 1.63 -20.08 -2.42
CA TYR A 641 1.57 -18.74 -1.83
C TYR A 641 0.45 -17.89 -2.46
N GLY A 642 0.08 -18.17 -3.71
CA GLY A 642 -1.10 -17.59 -4.36
C GLY A 642 -2.40 -17.98 -3.67
N ARG A 643 -2.52 -19.22 -3.16
CA ARG A 643 -3.71 -19.63 -2.38
C ARG A 643 -3.77 -18.97 -1.01
N MET A 644 -2.62 -18.76 -0.37
CA MET A 644 -2.55 -17.94 0.84
C MET A 644 -2.97 -16.50 0.55
N THR A 645 -2.54 -15.95 -0.59
CA THR A 645 -2.92 -14.61 -1.03
C THR A 645 -4.42 -14.50 -1.28
N VAL A 646 -5.04 -15.47 -1.96
CA VAL A 646 -6.50 -15.53 -2.16
C VAL A 646 -7.25 -15.53 -0.83
N LEU A 647 -6.83 -16.37 0.13
CA LEU A 647 -7.43 -16.41 1.47
C LEU A 647 -7.33 -15.04 2.17
N ASN A 648 -6.15 -14.43 2.13
CA ASN A 648 -5.88 -13.14 2.73
C ASN A 648 -6.72 -12.02 2.10
N LEU A 649 -6.83 -11.97 0.77
CA LEU A 649 -7.67 -10.98 0.08
C LEU A 649 -9.16 -11.16 0.40
N PHE A 650 -9.63 -12.40 0.61
CA PHE A 650 -10.98 -12.61 1.13
C PHE A 650 -11.14 -12.09 2.55
N TYR A 651 -10.18 -12.32 3.44
CA TYR A 651 -10.22 -11.73 4.78
C TYR A 651 -10.26 -10.21 4.75
N GLN A 652 -9.44 -9.58 3.91
CA GLN A 652 -9.47 -8.13 3.70
C GLN A 652 -10.87 -7.66 3.28
N SER A 653 -11.42 -8.28 2.23
CA SER A 653 -12.75 -7.96 1.68
C SER A 653 -13.87 -8.17 2.70
N LEU A 654 -13.77 -9.23 3.52
CA LEU A 654 -14.74 -9.54 4.58
C LEU A 654 -14.68 -8.51 5.71
N PHE A 655 -13.50 -8.13 6.19
CA PHE A 655 -13.38 -7.11 7.23
C PHE A 655 -13.95 -5.77 6.76
N SER A 656 -13.59 -5.31 5.56
CA SER A 656 -14.20 -4.10 4.99
C SER A 656 -15.72 -4.22 4.83
N GLY A 657 -16.22 -5.40 4.45
CA GLY A 657 -17.66 -5.68 4.39
C GLY A 657 -18.35 -5.64 5.76
N TYR A 658 -17.69 -6.09 6.82
CA TYR A 658 -18.20 -5.96 8.19
C TYR A 658 -18.21 -4.51 8.66
N GLU A 659 -17.11 -3.77 8.48
CA GLU A 659 -17.02 -2.33 8.81
C GLU A 659 -18.13 -1.52 8.13
N PHE A 660 -18.37 -1.78 6.83
CA PHE A 660 -19.45 -1.14 6.09
C PHE A 660 -20.83 -1.46 6.68
N LYS A 661 -21.14 -2.74 6.93
CA LYS A 661 -22.42 -3.16 7.53
C LYS A 661 -22.64 -2.61 8.94
N ILE A 662 -21.58 -2.51 9.75
CA ILE A 662 -21.65 -1.89 11.09
C ILE A 662 -21.96 -0.41 10.94
N SER A 663 -21.29 0.28 10.02
CA SER A 663 -21.49 1.70 9.75
C SER A 663 -22.93 1.98 9.28
N GLU A 664 -23.50 1.14 8.40
CA GLU A 664 -24.91 1.26 7.98
C GLU A 664 -25.91 0.95 9.10
N ALA A 665 -25.60 -0.04 9.95
CA ALA A 665 -26.48 -0.41 11.06
C ALA A 665 -26.45 0.62 12.20
N THR A 666 -25.33 1.33 12.35
CA THR A 666 -25.14 2.36 13.38
C THR A 666 -25.93 3.61 13.00
N PRO A 667 -26.93 4.03 13.79
CA PRO A 667 -27.70 5.22 13.48
C PRO A 667 -26.78 6.44 13.43
N SER A 668 -26.76 7.14 12.28
CA SER A 668 -26.09 8.43 12.21
C SER A 668 -26.76 9.36 13.22
N SER A 669 -25.99 9.91 14.17
CA SER A 669 -26.49 10.88 15.16
C SER A 669 -27.09 12.14 14.50
N THR A 670 -26.89 12.30 13.19
CA THR A 670 -27.38 13.36 12.31
C THR A 670 -28.77 13.11 11.71
N ASP A 671 -29.32 11.89 11.79
CA ASP A 671 -30.73 11.60 11.47
C ASP A 671 -31.66 12.16 12.57
N LYS A 672 -31.58 13.49 12.75
CA LYS A 672 -32.45 14.24 13.64
C LYS A 672 -33.87 14.16 13.11
N GLU A 673 -34.79 13.88 14.02
CA GLU A 673 -36.24 13.68 13.93
C GLU A 673 -37.08 14.74 13.17
N GLY A 674 -36.45 15.66 12.43
CA GLY A 674 -37.10 16.71 11.65
C GLY A 674 -37.19 16.46 10.13
N SER A 675 -36.35 15.56 9.57
CA SER A 675 -36.48 15.23 8.15
C SER A 675 -37.65 14.29 7.95
N LYS A 676 -38.84 14.88 7.71
CA LYS A 676 -39.96 14.19 7.07
C LYS A 676 -39.60 13.89 5.62
N THR A 677 -38.51 13.17 5.37
CA THR A 677 -38.27 12.59 4.05
C THR A 677 -39.50 11.71 3.77
N PRO A 678 -40.21 11.98 2.66
CA PRO A 678 -41.46 11.32 2.36
C PRO A 678 -41.20 9.82 2.42
N LYS A 679 -41.99 9.11 3.22
CA LYS A 679 -42.06 7.65 3.24
C LYS A 679 -42.19 7.22 1.78
N GLN A 680 -41.09 6.85 1.16
CA GLN A 680 -41.11 6.31 -0.18
C GLN A 680 -41.78 4.95 -0.01
N GLU A 681 -43.05 4.92 -0.43
CA GLU A 681 -43.94 3.79 -0.41
C GLU A 681 -43.41 2.70 -1.35
N LEU A 682 -42.30 2.04 -0.99
CA LEU A 682 -42.02 0.71 -1.51
C LEU A 682 -42.95 -0.26 -0.77
N GLY A 683 -44.14 -0.43 -1.36
CA GLY A 683 -45.25 -1.28 -0.90
C GLY A 683 -44.93 -2.77 -0.89
N GLY A 684 -44.08 -3.21 0.01
CA GLY A 684 -43.91 -4.62 0.36
C GLY A 684 -43.93 -4.76 1.88
N SER A 685 -44.84 -5.58 2.39
CA SER A 685 -45.02 -5.96 3.80
C SER A 685 -43.76 -6.59 4.41
N ARG A 686 -42.68 -5.82 4.57
CA ARG A 686 -41.53 -6.19 5.38
C ARG A 686 -41.92 -5.97 6.83
N GLU A 687 -42.28 -7.07 7.50
CA GLU A 687 -42.21 -7.18 8.96
C GLU A 687 -40.97 -6.43 9.45
N GLY A 688 -41.19 -5.45 10.32
CA GLY A 688 -40.15 -4.56 10.80
C GLY A 688 -39.14 -5.31 11.65
N LYS A 689 -38.16 -5.96 10.99
CA LYS A 689 -36.94 -6.42 11.64
C LYS A 689 -36.35 -5.22 12.36
N THR A 690 -36.26 -5.32 13.68
CA THR A 690 -35.73 -4.24 14.49
C THR A 690 -34.23 -4.10 14.19
N LYS A 691 -33.66 -2.91 14.35
CA LYS A 691 -32.20 -2.71 14.19
C LYS A 691 -31.40 -3.67 15.09
N HIS A 692 -31.97 -4.02 16.24
CA HIS A 692 -31.42 -5.01 17.16
C HIS A 692 -31.24 -6.39 16.50
N ASP A 693 -32.21 -6.82 15.69
CA ASP A 693 -32.12 -8.09 14.97
C ASP A 693 -31.01 -8.08 13.90
N ILE A 694 -30.76 -6.92 13.28
CA ILE A 694 -29.69 -6.77 12.29
C ILE A 694 -28.32 -6.86 12.96
N LEU A 695 -28.10 -6.15 14.06
CA LEU A 695 -26.85 -6.17 14.81
C LEU A 695 -26.58 -7.54 15.45
N GLY A 696 -27.63 -8.18 16.00
CA GLY A 696 -27.54 -9.55 16.51
C GLY A 696 -27.08 -10.52 15.43
N LYS A 697 -27.71 -10.47 14.24
CA LYS A 697 -27.31 -11.29 13.09
C LYS A 697 -25.88 -11.01 12.64
N LEU A 698 -25.45 -9.75 12.63
CA LEU A 698 -24.10 -9.37 12.22
C LEU A 698 -23.04 -9.93 13.18
N ARG A 699 -23.32 -9.86 14.49
CA ARG A 699 -22.47 -10.47 15.52
C ARG A 699 -22.40 -12.00 15.35
N ASP A 700 -23.54 -12.66 15.15
CA ASP A 700 -23.59 -14.11 14.94
C ASP A 700 -22.78 -14.52 13.71
N GLU A 701 -22.92 -13.78 12.59
CA GLU A 701 -22.12 -13.98 11.37
C GLU A 701 -20.62 -13.76 11.62
N PHE A 702 -20.23 -12.71 12.35
CA PHE A 702 -18.82 -12.43 12.67
C PHE A 702 -18.22 -13.47 13.63
N MET A 703 -19.00 -13.97 14.59
CA MET A 703 -18.59 -15.06 15.48
C MET A 703 -18.44 -16.37 14.72
N GLU A 704 -19.35 -16.66 13.79
CA GLU A 704 -19.22 -17.82 12.90
C GLU A 704 -17.95 -17.71 12.06
N PHE A 705 -17.70 -16.55 11.46
CA PHE A 705 -16.48 -16.25 10.71
C PHE A 705 -15.22 -16.50 11.55
N THR A 706 -15.15 -15.89 12.74
CA THR A 706 -13.98 -16.00 13.64
C THR A 706 -13.73 -17.46 14.06
N ASN A 707 -14.79 -18.22 14.32
CA ASN A 707 -14.65 -19.59 14.82
C ASN A 707 -14.37 -20.63 13.73
N ARG A 708 -14.85 -20.40 12.50
CA ARG A 708 -14.83 -21.43 11.42
C ARG A 708 -13.93 -21.09 10.25
N TYR A 709 -13.75 -19.80 9.97
CA TYR A 709 -13.16 -19.33 8.72
C TYR A 709 -11.90 -18.49 8.92
N TRP A 710 -11.63 -17.99 10.13
CA TRP A 710 -10.44 -17.20 10.47
C TRP A 710 -9.32 -18.09 11.02
N PHE A 711 -8.30 -18.36 10.20
CA PHE A 711 -7.19 -19.25 10.54
C PHE A 711 -5.91 -18.45 10.82
N HIS A 712 -5.31 -18.67 11.99
CA HIS A 712 -3.99 -18.11 12.33
C HIS A 712 -2.82 -18.91 11.71
N GLU A 713 -3.02 -20.20 11.48
CA GLU A 713 -2.02 -21.08 10.89
C GLU A 713 -2.62 -21.84 9.70
N VAL A 714 -1.98 -21.71 8.54
CA VAL A 714 -2.48 -22.29 7.28
C VAL A 714 -1.81 -23.61 6.91
N THR A 715 -0.65 -23.91 7.49
CA THR A 715 0.19 -25.07 7.16
C THR A 715 1.03 -25.46 8.37
N GLU A 716 1.44 -26.72 8.45
CA GLU A 716 2.45 -27.15 9.43
C GLU A 716 3.89 -26.87 8.99
N GLN A 717 4.10 -26.49 7.72
CA GLN A 717 5.43 -26.20 7.21
C GLN A 717 5.93 -24.86 7.75
N GLN A 718 7.04 -24.88 8.48
CA GLN A 718 7.59 -23.68 9.14
C GLN A 718 7.73 -22.48 8.19
N GLN A 719 8.28 -22.70 6.99
CA GLN A 719 8.41 -21.65 5.98
C GLN A 719 7.05 -21.04 5.60
N GLY A 720 6.01 -21.86 5.49
CA GLY A 720 4.69 -21.37 5.14
C GLY A 720 3.99 -20.66 6.29
N LYS A 721 4.23 -21.08 7.55
CA LYS A 721 3.78 -20.33 8.74
C LYS A 721 4.36 -18.92 8.74
N GLU A 722 5.68 -18.80 8.51
CA GLU A 722 6.39 -17.51 8.51
C GLU A 722 5.97 -16.60 7.35
N ILE A 723 5.85 -17.15 6.13
CA ILE A 723 5.35 -16.40 4.97
C ILE A 723 3.92 -15.93 5.22
N TYR A 724 3.04 -16.80 5.70
CA TYR A 724 1.65 -16.44 5.97
C TYR A 724 1.53 -15.35 7.03
N GLU A 725 2.29 -15.46 8.13
CA GLU A 725 2.30 -14.42 9.17
C GLU A 725 2.74 -13.06 8.62
N LEU A 726 3.77 -13.02 7.76
CA LEU A 726 4.21 -11.78 7.12
C LEU A 726 3.15 -11.21 6.18
N GLN A 727 2.48 -12.04 5.37
CA GLN A 727 1.36 -11.61 4.53
C GLN A 727 0.21 -11.02 5.37
N SER A 728 -0.23 -11.75 6.39
CA SER A 728 -1.32 -11.31 7.26
C SER A 728 -1.00 -10.04 8.04
N ARG A 729 0.26 -9.88 8.47
CA ARG A 729 0.75 -8.67 9.13
C ARG A 729 0.81 -7.48 8.17
N ALA A 730 1.33 -7.69 6.96
CA ALA A 730 1.43 -6.64 5.95
C ALA A 730 0.05 -6.06 5.58
N MET A 731 -0.98 -6.90 5.59
CA MET A 731 -2.37 -6.50 5.33
C MET A 731 -3.14 -6.05 6.59
N GLY A 732 -2.50 -6.00 7.77
CA GLY A 732 -3.08 -5.43 8.99
C GLY A 732 -4.26 -6.21 9.57
N PHE A 733 -4.41 -7.50 9.28
CA PHE A 733 -5.64 -8.21 9.62
C PHE A 733 -5.93 -8.35 11.11
N LYS A 734 -4.91 -8.42 11.95
CA LYS A 734 -5.09 -8.50 13.39
C LYS A 734 -5.76 -7.22 13.91
N GLU A 735 -5.28 -6.07 13.45
CA GLU A 735 -5.87 -4.77 13.73
C GLU A 735 -7.29 -4.66 13.17
N SER A 736 -7.53 -5.00 11.90
CA SER A 736 -8.89 -4.98 11.31
C SER A 736 -9.87 -5.89 12.04
N HIS A 737 -9.45 -7.11 12.42
CA HIS A 737 -10.26 -8.02 13.23
C HIS A 737 -10.64 -7.42 14.57
N ASN A 738 -9.67 -6.81 15.26
CA ASN A 738 -9.91 -6.16 16.57
C ASN A 738 -10.83 -4.95 16.45
N ILE A 739 -10.68 -4.13 15.40
CA ILE A 739 -11.54 -2.96 15.14
C ILE A 739 -12.98 -3.42 14.92
N VAL A 740 -13.22 -4.35 14.00
CA VAL A 740 -14.56 -4.89 13.71
C VAL A 740 -15.19 -5.49 14.98
N LYS A 741 -14.41 -6.25 15.75
CA LYS A 741 -14.88 -6.83 17.02
C LYS A 741 -15.30 -5.74 18.01
N GLU A 742 -14.45 -4.74 18.24
CA GLU A 742 -14.71 -3.66 19.18
C GLU A 742 -15.91 -2.81 18.75
N GLU A 743 -16.08 -2.55 17.46
CA GLU A 743 -17.22 -1.81 16.92
C GLU A 743 -18.54 -2.57 17.11
N ILE A 744 -18.56 -3.90 16.87
CA ILE A 744 -19.74 -4.74 17.15
C ILE A 744 -20.09 -4.70 18.64
N GLU A 745 -19.10 -4.88 19.52
CA GLU A 745 -19.31 -4.87 20.97
C GLU A 745 -19.83 -3.51 21.46
N LYS A 746 -19.23 -2.40 21.01
CA LYS A 746 -19.67 -1.04 21.36
C LYS A 746 -21.07 -0.73 20.87
N THR A 747 -21.42 -1.17 19.66
CA THR A 747 -22.74 -0.92 19.07
C THR A 747 -23.82 -1.70 19.83
N GLU A 748 -23.52 -2.93 20.24
CA GLU A 748 -24.40 -3.74 21.10
C GLU A 748 -24.59 -3.09 22.47
N ASP A 749 -23.52 -2.61 23.09
CA ASP A 749 -23.58 -1.92 24.39
C ASP A 749 -24.38 -0.62 24.32
N TYR A 750 -24.26 0.12 23.22
CA TYR A 750 -25.07 1.31 22.97
C TYR A 750 -26.56 0.98 22.89
N GLU A 751 -26.94 -0.05 22.12
CA GLU A 751 -28.34 -0.48 22.02
C GLU A 751 -28.88 -1.01 23.36
N LYS A 752 -28.08 -1.78 24.12
CA LYS A 752 -28.44 -2.21 25.48
C LYS A 752 -28.66 -1.02 26.41
N CYS A 753 -27.80 -0.01 26.35
CA CYS A 753 -27.97 1.22 27.13
C CYS A 753 -29.28 1.93 26.76
N LYS A 754 -29.60 2.03 25.47
CA LYS A 754 -30.85 2.65 24.99
C LYS A 754 -32.11 1.90 25.45
N VAL A 755 -32.08 0.57 25.42
CA VAL A 755 -33.18 -0.26 25.95
C VAL A 755 -33.28 -0.11 27.46
N ARG A 756 -32.15 -0.12 28.17
CA ARG A 756 -32.12 0.10 29.62
C ARG A 756 -32.64 1.47 29.99
N ASP A 757 -32.31 2.52 29.24
CA ASP A 757 -32.79 3.88 29.50
C ASP A 757 -34.30 3.99 29.28
N ARG A 758 -34.83 3.31 28.25
CA ARG A 758 -36.28 3.19 28.02
C ARG A 758 -36.97 2.40 29.14
N LEU A 759 -36.43 1.26 29.55
CA LEU A 759 -36.96 0.46 30.66
C LEU A 759 -36.86 1.19 31.98
N THR A 760 -35.81 1.96 32.22
CA THR A 760 -35.65 2.80 33.41
C THR A 760 -36.69 3.92 33.40
N CYS A 761 -36.96 4.54 32.25
CA CYS A 761 -38.02 5.54 32.10
C CYS A 761 -39.41 4.92 32.35
N VAL A 762 -39.70 3.75 31.76
CA VAL A 762 -40.96 3.03 32.00
C VAL A 762 -41.08 2.59 33.46
N GLY A 763 -40.01 2.05 34.04
CA GLY A 763 -39.94 1.64 35.44
C GLY A 763 -40.15 2.82 36.38
N LEU A 764 -39.59 3.99 36.07
CA LEU A 764 -39.86 5.24 36.79
C LEU A 764 -41.33 5.65 36.68
N VAL A 765 -41.95 5.55 35.51
CA VAL A 765 -43.37 5.83 35.31
C VAL A 765 -44.26 4.85 36.08
N ILE A 766 -43.95 3.54 36.07
CA ILE A 766 -44.69 2.52 36.82
C ILE A 766 -44.51 2.72 38.32
N THR A 767 -43.28 2.96 38.78
CA THR A 767 -42.98 3.23 40.19
C THR A 767 -43.74 4.47 40.64
N PHE A 768 -43.79 5.52 39.82
CA PHE A 768 -44.57 6.71 40.10
C PHE A 768 -46.07 6.42 40.17
N ALA A 769 -46.62 5.68 39.21
CA ALA A 769 -48.01 5.27 39.22
C ALA A 769 -48.35 4.42 40.46
N ALA A 770 -47.46 3.50 40.85
CA ALA A 770 -47.63 2.66 42.04
C ALA A 770 -47.58 3.48 43.33
N VAL A 771 -46.65 4.44 43.44
CA VAL A 771 -46.60 5.39 44.56
C VAL A 771 -47.88 6.22 44.61
N PHE A 772 -48.37 6.69 43.47
CA PHE A 772 -49.60 7.48 43.38
C PHE A 772 -50.84 6.66 43.77
N VAL A 773 -50.96 5.42 43.30
CA VAL A 773 -52.04 4.48 43.67
C VAL A 773 -51.95 4.10 45.15
N GLY A 774 -50.74 3.86 45.67
CA GLY A 774 -50.51 3.58 47.10
C GLY A 774 -50.94 4.75 47.98
N LEU A 775 -50.60 5.99 47.59
CA LEU A 775 -51.04 7.22 48.27
C LEU A 775 -52.56 7.44 48.17
N LEU A 776 -53.22 6.97 47.12
CA LEU A 776 -54.67 7.06 46.93
C LEU A 776 -55.45 5.89 47.55
N SER A 777 -54.77 4.80 47.95
CA SER A 777 -55.43 3.68 48.61
C SER A 777 -56.01 4.14 49.95
N VAL A 778 -57.32 3.94 50.12
CA VAL A 778 -58.12 4.47 51.24
C VAL A 778 -57.58 4.00 52.60
N ASP A 779 -56.88 2.88 52.66
CA ASP A 779 -56.31 2.33 53.88
C ASP A 779 -54.99 3.01 54.29
N ALA A 780 -54.13 3.42 53.35
CA ALA A 780 -52.94 4.21 53.66
C ALA A 780 -53.29 5.63 54.13
N ILE A 781 -54.36 6.22 53.56
CA ILE A 781 -54.91 7.49 54.05
C ILE A 781 -55.49 7.31 55.46
N LYS A 782 -56.16 6.19 55.76
CA LYS A 782 -56.66 5.88 57.12
C LYS A 782 -55.53 5.65 58.15
N GLU A 783 -54.41 5.03 57.78
CA GLU A 783 -53.28 4.79 58.69
C GLU A 783 -52.34 6.00 58.85
N ILE A 784 -52.09 6.79 57.81
CA ILE A 784 -51.27 8.03 57.90
C ILE A 784 -52.05 9.14 58.62
N ILE A 785 -53.37 9.18 58.48
CA ILE A 785 -54.27 9.98 59.34
C ILE A 785 -54.50 9.26 60.69
N GLY A 786 -54.00 8.03 60.86
CA GLY A 786 -54.34 7.14 61.96
C GLY A 786 -53.78 7.52 63.33
N MET A 787 -52.58 8.11 63.46
CA MET A 787 -51.96 8.47 64.77
C MET A 787 -50.57 9.04 64.48
N PRO A 788 -50.05 10.16 65.06
CA PRO A 788 -50.52 11.15 66.04
C PRO A 788 -50.82 12.54 65.42
N VAL A 789 -50.62 12.72 64.11
CA VAL A 789 -50.81 14.01 63.42
C VAL A 789 -52.29 14.38 63.33
N ALA A 790 -53.18 13.42 63.16
CA ALA A 790 -54.63 13.68 63.27
C ALA A 790 -55.05 13.99 64.71
N ALA A 791 -54.44 13.38 65.73
CA ALA A 791 -54.72 13.76 67.12
C ALA A 791 -54.22 15.19 67.41
N TYR A 792 -53.07 15.58 66.86
CA TYR A 792 -52.54 16.94 66.95
C TYR A 792 -53.38 17.94 66.16
N LEU A 793 -53.80 17.61 64.93
CA LEU A 793 -54.68 18.44 64.10
C LEU A 793 -56.09 18.53 64.66
N ILE A 794 -56.63 17.45 65.25
CA ILE A 794 -57.91 17.44 65.98
C ILE A 794 -57.78 18.26 67.26
N SER A 795 -56.62 18.24 67.94
CA SER A 795 -56.32 19.11 69.08
C SER A 795 -56.22 20.58 68.65
N LEU A 796 -55.53 20.87 67.55
CA LEU A 796 -55.35 22.22 67.02
C LEU A 796 -56.67 22.78 66.47
N THR A 797 -57.48 21.95 65.80
CA THR A 797 -58.83 22.33 65.37
C THR A 797 -59.78 22.42 66.53
N LYS A 798 -59.69 21.61 67.59
CA LYS A 798 -60.45 21.82 68.84
C LYS A 798 -60.04 23.11 69.54
N GLN A 799 -58.76 23.44 69.60
CA GLN A 799 -58.27 24.69 70.21
C GLN A 799 -58.66 25.90 69.36
N ALA A 800 -58.47 25.84 68.04
CA ALA A 800 -58.93 26.88 67.12
C ALA A 800 -60.45 27.03 67.14
N PHE A 801 -61.20 25.92 67.26
CA PHE A 801 -62.65 25.93 67.41
C PHE A 801 -63.09 26.48 68.75
N LEU A 802 -62.37 26.23 69.84
CA LEU A 802 -62.65 26.84 71.15
C LEU A 802 -62.37 28.35 71.13
N VAL A 803 -61.26 28.79 70.54
CA VAL A 803 -60.95 30.21 70.35
C VAL A 803 -61.97 30.88 69.42
N LEU A 804 -62.35 30.23 68.32
CA LEU A 804 -63.34 30.74 67.38
C LEU A 804 -64.75 30.75 67.98
N ARG A 805 -65.12 29.74 68.79
CA ARG A 805 -66.39 29.67 69.52
C ARG A 805 -66.47 30.76 70.59
N ASP A 806 -65.36 31.04 71.28
CA ASP A 806 -65.31 32.08 72.28
C ASP A 806 -65.36 33.48 71.63
N VAL A 807 -64.70 33.67 70.47
CA VAL A 807 -64.82 34.89 69.64
C VAL A 807 -66.23 35.04 69.03
N LEU A 808 -66.87 33.95 68.60
CA LEU A 808 -68.24 33.95 68.07
C LEU A 808 -69.30 34.14 69.17
N SER A 809 -69.00 33.73 70.41
CA SER A 809 -69.90 33.92 71.55
C SER A 809 -70.07 35.39 71.95
N TRP A 810 -69.11 36.25 71.58
CA TRP A 810 -69.19 37.70 71.74
C TRP A 810 -70.18 38.37 70.77
N PHE A 811 -70.63 37.68 69.72
CA PHE A 811 -71.57 38.22 68.72
C PHE A 811 -73.03 37.78 68.92
N LYS A 812 -73.39 37.22 70.09
CA LYS A 812 -74.79 36.97 70.47
C LYS A 812 -75.39 38.24 71.11
N PRO A 813 -76.05 39.15 70.37
CA PRO A 813 -77.36 38.80 69.84
C PRO A 813 -77.75 39.59 68.57
N ALA A 814 -77.56 39.00 67.39
CA ALA A 814 -78.46 39.11 66.24
C ALA A 814 -77.82 38.37 65.06
N VAL A 815 -78.66 37.78 64.21
CA VAL A 815 -78.35 37.08 62.94
C VAL A 815 -78.33 35.53 63.03
N CYS A 816 -79.03 34.94 62.07
CA CYS A 816 -79.48 33.55 61.91
C CYS A 816 -78.38 32.49 61.73
N SER A 817 -78.81 31.21 61.74
CA SER A 817 -78.05 29.95 61.74
C SER A 817 -76.66 30.01 61.07
N LEU A 818 -75.61 29.95 61.90
CA LEU A 818 -74.19 29.95 61.52
C LEU A 818 -73.65 28.61 60.98
N GLU A 819 -74.47 27.56 60.96
CA GLU A 819 -74.11 26.20 60.54
C GLU A 819 -73.49 26.12 59.11
N PRO A 820 -73.98 26.88 58.09
CA PRO A 820 -73.37 26.89 56.76
C PRO A 820 -71.96 27.50 56.75
N ILE A 821 -71.74 28.54 57.57
CA ILE A 821 -70.45 29.26 57.62
C ILE A 821 -69.40 28.39 58.30
N THR A 822 -69.75 27.69 59.38
CA THR A 822 -68.84 26.76 60.06
C THR A 822 -68.46 25.58 59.16
N ASN A 823 -69.40 25.04 58.38
CA ASN A 823 -69.13 23.96 57.43
C ASN A 823 -68.26 24.44 56.25
N ALA A 824 -68.49 25.65 55.73
CA ALA A 824 -67.65 26.25 54.71
C ALA A 824 -66.21 26.51 55.20
N LEU A 825 -66.05 26.94 56.46
CA LEU A 825 -64.74 27.22 57.05
C LEU A 825 -63.94 25.93 57.29
N ALA A 826 -64.58 24.89 57.83
CA ALA A 826 -63.97 23.57 58.01
C ALA A 826 -63.51 22.97 56.67
N PHE A 827 -64.34 23.10 55.63
CA PHE A 827 -64.00 22.67 54.28
C PHE A 827 -62.83 23.47 53.67
N MET A 828 -62.81 24.80 53.83
CA MET A 828 -61.70 25.65 53.40
C MET A 828 -60.36 25.24 54.03
N VAL A 829 -60.36 24.95 55.34
CA VAL A 829 -59.16 24.48 56.04
C VAL A 829 -58.71 23.13 55.49
N GLN A 830 -59.63 22.19 55.28
CA GLN A 830 -59.32 20.87 54.71
C GLN A 830 -58.79 20.97 53.26
N PHE A 831 -59.36 21.87 52.45
CA PHE A 831 -58.91 22.14 51.09
C PHE A 831 -57.49 22.71 51.08
N VAL A 832 -57.21 23.75 51.86
CA VAL A 832 -55.86 24.35 51.97
C VAL A 832 -54.82 23.33 52.43
N PHE A 833 -55.17 22.44 53.35
CA PHE A 833 -54.28 21.37 53.81
C PHE A 833 -54.00 20.34 52.72
N SER A 834 -55.03 19.93 51.96
CA SER A 834 -54.87 19.04 50.80
C SER A 834 -53.97 19.65 49.73
N MET A 835 -54.10 20.96 49.49
CA MET A 835 -53.29 21.72 48.55
C MET A 835 -51.82 21.83 48.98
N LEU A 836 -51.58 22.11 50.26
CA LEU A 836 -50.23 22.11 50.84
C LEU A 836 -49.58 20.74 50.76
N LEU A 837 -50.33 19.67 51.07
CA LEU A 837 -49.84 18.30 50.98
C LEU A 837 -49.48 17.93 49.53
N THR A 838 -50.36 18.19 48.57
CA THR A 838 -50.09 17.91 47.14
C THR A 838 -48.93 18.73 46.61
N THR A 839 -48.83 20.02 46.97
CA THR A 839 -47.70 20.87 46.57
C THR A 839 -46.38 20.37 47.19
N THR A 840 -46.40 19.91 48.44
CA THR A 840 -45.22 19.36 49.14
C THR A 840 -44.80 18.03 48.53
N VAL A 841 -45.75 17.15 48.18
CA VAL A 841 -45.49 15.89 47.48
C VAL A 841 -44.90 16.13 46.09
N ILE A 842 -45.43 17.09 45.33
CA ILE A 842 -44.88 17.49 44.02
C ILE A 842 -43.47 18.06 44.18
N PHE A 843 -43.22 18.89 45.21
CA PHE A 843 -41.90 19.45 45.49
C PHE A 843 -40.88 18.38 45.88
N LEU A 844 -41.25 17.45 46.77
CA LEU A 844 -40.42 16.30 47.15
C LEU A 844 -40.18 15.37 45.96
N PHE A 845 -41.15 15.20 45.07
CA PHE A 845 -41.03 14.44 43.83
C PHE A 845 -40.00 15.06 42.87
N ILE A 846 -40.04 16.38 42.66
CA ILE A 846 -39.03 17.11 41.86
C ILE A 846 -37.64 16.93 42.47
N ARG A 847 -37.55 16.86 43.80
CA ARG A 847 -36.29 16.64 44.53
C ARG A 847 -35.80 15.19 44.45
N MET A 848 -36.68 14.19 44.46
CA MET A 848 -36.32 12.77 44.37
C MET A 848 -35.92 12.32 42.96
N LEU A 849 -36.40 12.97 41.89
CA LEU A 849 -36.03 12.68 40.51
C LEU A 849 -34.54 12.95 40.17
N GLY A 850 -33.68 13.15 41.16
CA GLY A 850 -32.23 13.18 40.96
C GLY A 850 -31.70 14.42 40.24
N LEU A 851 -32.48 15.51 40.18
CA LEU A 851 -31.97 16.84 39.85
C LEU A 851 -31.15 17.36 41.05
N GLY A 852 -29.99 16.76 41.29
CA GLY A 852 -29.05 17.26 42.29
C GLY A 852 -28.72 18.74 42.04
N ASN A 853 -28.43 19.49 43.12
CA ASN A 853 -28.19 20.95 43.08
C ASN A 853 -27.26 21.39 41.94
N ALA A 854 -26.27 20.57 41.55
CA ALA A 854 -25.34 20.88 40.45
C ALA A 854 -26.00 20.87 39.04
N LYS A 855 -26.90 19.92 38.75
CA LYS A 855 -27.63 19.87 37.46
C LYS A 855 -28.73 20.94 37.40
N LEU A 856 -29.34 21.25 38.54
CA LEU A 856 -30.30 22.35 38.68
C LEU A 856 -29.64 23.71 38.44
N HIS A 857 -28.41 23.91 38.93
CA HIS A 857 -27.63 25.14 38.73
C HIS A 857 -27.17 25.34 37.26
N TYR A 858 -26.94 24.25 36.52
CA TYR A 858 -26.59 24.30 35.09
C TYR A 858 -27.83 24.58 34.22
N LEU A 859 -28.98 23.96 34.54
CA LEU A 859 -30.27 24.26 33.93
C LEU A 859 -30.77 25.69 34.22
N MET A 860 -30.36 26.29 35.34
CA MET A 860 -30.65 27.70 35.65
C MET A 860 -29.85 28.71 34.82
N ARG A 861 -28.79 28.30 34.12
CA ARG A 861 -27.95 29.19 33.29
C ARG A 861 -28.27 29.16 31.79
N MET A 862 -29.19 28.31 31.34
CA MET A 862 -29.58 28.29 29.91
C MET A 862 -30.51 29.47 29.57
N PRO A 863 -30.14 30.35 28.62
CA PRO A 863 -30.99 31.46 28.21
C PRO A 863 -32.22 30.94 27.44
N GLY A 864 -33.42 31.30 27.90
CA GLY A 864 -34.70 30.97 27.24
C GLY A 864 -35.69 30.14 28.07
N LEU A 865 -35.23 29.39 29.08
CA LEU A 865 -36.11 28.51 29.90
C LEU A 865 -36.70 29.18 31.16
N GLY A 866 -36.28 30.41 31.50
CA GLY A 866 -36.74 31.14 32.68
C GLY A 866 -38.24 31.51 32.65
N ASN A 867 -38.79 31.85 31.49
CA ASN A 867 -40.18 32.30 31.37
C ASN A 867 -41.21 31.17 31.49
N ILE A 868 -40.86 29.95 31.05
CA ILE A 868 -41.77 28.80 31.06
C ILE A 868 -42.08 28.34 32.50
N LYS A 869 -41.11 28.42 33.42
CA LYS A 869 -41.30 28.05 34.83
C LYS A 869 -42.19 29.03 35.59
N LEU A 870 -42.00 30.33 35.36
CA LEU A 870 -42.85 31.35 35.97
C LEU A 870 -44.29 31.21 35.46
N HIS A 871 -44.47 30.94 34.16
CA HIS A 871 -45.80 30.74 33.57
C HIS A 871 -46.48 29.46 34.10
N TYR A 872 -45.74 28.37 34.29
CA TYR A 872 -46.32 27.13 34.83
C TYR A 872 -46.69 27.27 36.32
N LEU A 873 -45.83 27.92 37.11
CA LEU A 873 -46.13 28.21 38.51
C LEU A 873 -47.32 29.19 38.62
N LEU A 874 -47.35 30.24 37.81
CA LEU A 874 -48.48 31.17 37.74
C LEU A 874 -49.76 30.46 37.30
N PHE A 875 -49.68 29.57 36.32
CA PHE A 875 -50.82 28.81 35.81
C PHE A 875 -51.39 27.90 36.90
N LEU A 876 -50.54 27.18 37.65
CA LEU A 876 -50.95 26.40 38.80
C LEU A 876 -51.59 27.28 39.87
N THR A 877 -50.97 28.38 40.28
CA THR A 877 -51.57 29.27 41.29
C THR A 877 -52.88 29.91 40.82
N LEU A 878 -52.98 30.33 39.56
CA LEU A 878 -54.19 30.90 38.98
C LEU A 878 -55.31 29.87 38.95
N TYR A 879 -55.00 28.62 38.57
CA TYR A 879 -55.94 27.52 38.57
C TYR A 879 -56.46 27.21 39.98
N GLN A 880 -55.58 27.22 40.98
CA GLN A 880 -55.96 27.02 42.38
C GLN A 880 -56.90 28.12 42.89
N VAL A 881 -56.65 29.37 42.49
CA VAL A 881 -57.52 30.51 42.80
C VAL A 881 -58.88 30.36 42.11
N ILE A 882 -58.91 29.92 40.84
CA ILE A 882 -60.17 29.70 40.11
C ILE A 882 -61.01 28.60 40.79
N ILE A 883 -60.41 27.48 41.20
CA ILE A 883 -61.12 26.44 41.96
C ILE A 883 -61.68 27.02 43.25
N LEU A 884 -60.88 27.76 44.01
CA LEU A 884 -61.31 28.37 45.27
C LEU A 884 -62.51 29.30 45.07
N VAL A 885 -62.46 30.15 44.04
CA VAL A 885 -63.54 31.08 43.70
C VAL A 885 -64.80 30.33 43.27
N CYS A 886 -64.69 29.34 42.38
CA CYS A 886 -65.83 28.50 41.98
C CYS A 886 -66.48 27.82 43.19
N PHE A 887 -65.68 27.36 44.16
CA PHE A 887 -66.17 26.72 45.37
C PHE A 887 -66.91 27.68 46.30
N VAL A 888 -66.37 28.88 46.52
CA VAL A 888 -67.03 29.91 47.34
C VAL A 888 -68.37 30.28 46.72
N VAL A 889 -68.41 30.43 45.39
CA VAL A 889 -69.65 30.74 44.67
C VAL A 889 -70.66 29.59 44.75
N LEU A 890 -70.24 28.34 44.52
CA LEU A 890 -71.15 27.18 44.58
C LEU A 890 -71.64 26.87 46.01
N GLY A 891 -70.80 27.10 47.02
CA GLY A 891 -71.17 27.00 48.43
C GLY A 891 -72.19 28.05 48.85
N LEU A 892 -72.09 29.28 48.34
CA LEU A 892 -73.07 30.34 48.59
C LEU A 892 -74.43 30.09 47.91
N VAL A 893 -74.46 29.31 46.83
CA VAL A 893 -75.69 28.94 46.09
C VAL A 893 -76.40 27.71 46.72
N GLY A 894 -75.82 27.09 47.75
CA GLY A 894 -76.47 26.02 48.53
C GLY A 894 -76.49 24.65 47.84
N PHE A 895 -75.50 24.35 46.99
CA PHE A 895 -75.37 23.05 46.36
C PHE A 895 -75.09 21.92 47.37
N ASP A 896 -75.62 20.72 47.11
CA ASP A 896 -75.37 19.54 47.92
C ASP A 896 -73.86 19.21 47.96
N SER A 897 -73.32 19.23 49.18
CA SER A 897 -71.91 18.95 49.50
C SER A 897 -71.36 17.68 48.84
N LYS A 898 -72.18 16.64 48.64
CA LYS A 898 -71.73 15.39 48.02
C LYS A 898 -71.46 15.52 46.52
N LEU A 899 -72.31 16.28 45.82
CA LEU A 899 -72.13 16.55 44.39
C LEU A 899 -70.90 17.45 44.17
N LEU A 900 -70.71 18.42 45.06
CA LEU A 900 -69.58 19.35 45.01
C LEU A 900 -68.24 18.62 45.21
N ILE A 901 -68.16 17.68 46.15
CA ILE A 901 -66.98 16.84 46.37
C ILE A 901 -66.70 15.94 45.15
N GLY A 902 -67.75 15.37 44.53
CA GLY A 902 -67.61 14.53 43.34
C GLY A 902 -67.06 15.29 42.14
N ILE A 903 -67.63 16.46 41.83
CA ILE A 903 -67.20 17.30 40.69
C ILE A 903 -65.75 17.77 40.86
N THR A 904 -65.34 18.05 42.08
CA THR A 904 -64.03 18.66 42.35
C THR A 904 -62.92 17.65 42.45
N THR A 905 -63.22 16.45 42.93
CA THR A 905 -62.33 15.30 42.80
C THR A 905 -62.13 14.96 41.31
N LEU A 906 -63.19 15.00 40.49
CA LEU A 906 -63.10 14.76 39.05
C LEU A 906 -62.25 15.82 38.33
N LEU A 907 -62.49 17.11 38.61
CA LEU A 907 -61.69 18.21 38.04
C LEU A 907 -60.22 18.14 38.45
N PHE A 908 -59.94 17.79 39.71
CA PHE A 908 -58.58 17.60 40.21
C PHE A 908 -57.87 16.46 39.46
N VAL A 909 -58.55 15.34 39.21
CA VAL A 909 -58.00 14.22 38.44
C VAL A 909 -57.72 14.64 36.99
N ILE A 910 -58.66 15.31 36.32
CA ILE A 910 -58.50 15.76 34.93
C ILE A 910 -57.31 16.71 34.79
N VAL A 911 -57.15 17.67 35.71
CA VAL A 911 -56.05 18.63 35.62
C VAL A 911 -54.72 18.06 36.07
N SER A 912 -54.70 17.13 37.02
CA SER A 912 -53.48 16.38 37.35
C SER A 912 -53.00 15.55 36.15
N LEU A 913 -53.91 14.91 35.40
CA LEU A 913 -53.61 14.21 34.15
C LEU A 913 -53.10 15.14 33.05
N ALA A 914 -53.75 16.29 32.84
CA ALA A 914 -53.32 17.30 31.86
C ALA A 914 -51.93 17.87 32.21
N GLY A 915 -51.68 18.13 33.49
CA GLY A 915 -50.39 18.56 34.02
C GLY A 915 -49.29 17.53 33.79
N LEU A 916 -49.58 16.23 33.98
CA LEU A 916 -48.65 15.14 33.72
C LEU A 916 -48.28 15.03 32.24
N ILE A 917 -49.26 15.21 31.34
CA ILE A 917 -49.05 15.22 29.88
C ILE A 917 -48.17 16.39 29.47
N LEU A 918 -48.40 17.58 30.03
CA LEU A 918 -47.59 18.77 29.75
C LEU A 918 -46.18 18.63 30.34
N PHE A 919 -46.06 18.07 31.55
CA PHE A 919 -44.78 17.79 32.20
C PHE A 919 -43.94 16.80 31.39
N LYS A 920 -44.56 15.74 30.85
CA LYS A 920 -43.92 14.79 29.92
C LYS A 920 -43.38 15.50 28.68
N LYS A 921 -44.09 16.51 28.15
CA LYS A 921 -43.66 17.29 26.98
C LYS A 921 -42.55 18.31 27.28
N LEU A 922 -42.48 18.82 28.52
CA LEU A 922 -41.60 19.93 28.90
C LEU A 922 -40.31 19.49 29.61
N PHE A 923 -40.33 18.38 30.36
CA PHE A 923 -39.27 18.02 31.31
C PHE A 923 -38.59 16.68 31.05
N LEU A 924 -39.06 15.85 30.11
CA LEU A 924 -38.26 14.77 29.53
C LEU A 924 -37.51 15.36 28.34
N PRO A 925 -36.23 15.73 28.49
CA PRO A 925 -35.47 16.24 27.37
C PRO A 925 -35.19 15.08 26.42
N GLU A 926 -35.44 15.28 25.13
CA GLU A 926 -35.06 14.36 24.06
C GLU A 926 -33.54 14.15 23.94
N ARG A 927 -32.69 14.74 24.79
CA ARG A 927 -31.23 14.61 24.69
C ARG A 927 -30.51 14.60 26.03
N CYS A 928 -29.80 13.51 26.27
CA CYS A 928 -28.57 13.47 27.05
C CYS A 928 -27.56 12.59 26.28
N THR A 929 -26.90 13.16 25.28
CA THR A 929 -25.74 12.55 24.61
C THR A 929 -24.56 13.50 24.76
N GLY A 930 -23.79 13.31 25.83
CA GLY A 930 -22.53 14.02 26.08
C GLY A 930 -21.33 13.33 25.44
N LEU A 931 -21.45 12.84 24.21
CA LEU A 931 -20.40 12.05 23.54
C LEU A 931 -19.78 12.73 22.30
N ASP A 932 -20.27 13.90 21.89
CA ASP A 932 -19.77 14.60 20.68
C ASP A 932 -18.40 15.29 20.84
N LYS A 933 -17.84 15.40 22.06
CA LYS A 933 -16.65 16.24 22.29
C LYS A 933 -15.30 15.55 22.15
N ARG A 934 -15.25 14.30 21.68
CA ARG A 934 -13.99 13.54 21.45
C ARG A 934 -13.73 13.16 19.99
N TYR A 935 -14.57 13.63 19.08
CA TYR A 935 -14.37 13.47 17.62
C TYR A 935 -13.93 14.77 16.94
N GLU A 936 -13.73 15.87 17.70
CA GLU A 936 -13.20 17.15 17.20
C GLU A 936 -11.76 17.47 17.67
N ASP A 937 -11.17 16.65 18.54
CA ASP A 937 -9.73 16.67 18.90
C ASP A 937 -9.04 15.46 18.26
#